data_AF-A0A8T7K9C5-F1
#
_entry.id   AF-A0A8T7K9C5-F1
#
_cell.length_a   1.000
_cell.length_b   1.000
_cell.length_c   1.000
_cell.angle_alpha   90.00
_cell.angle_beta   90.00
_cell.angle_gamma   90.00
#
_symmetry.space_group_name_H-M   'P 1'
#
loop_
_entity.id
_entity.type
_entity.pdbx_description
1 polymer ?
#
loop_
_entity_poly.entity_id
_entity_poly.type
_entity_poly.pdbx_seq_one_letter_code
_entity_poly.pdbx_strand_id
1 'polypeptide(L)'
;MLARNNVRRHIPFLSLLTIVVALVTLLPGRDVSAQQGIQQTLDNAQREFARGSFFRTSLGPDVDTNDANDLNGAVQLAPVGFLQPWQTIQGGGLPEPLAGAGTAVIGRRLFVVGGSRGTSSGANSGFTYWANINQITGGYQPHGITDGRFFGNENWLRSQLPAVQMIPECPAFQIAERTRASVVALQTGADTGFLYVIGGSLIDDQQNCNTDNLTTGVVQVGVVNGDTITWRAQESLRSPNRVASGTFDTAGTGIDSRVLGIESAAAVLVPVASDRAFLYVIGGIAAYNPTASPSAGVRNMINRAVFYTQVNADGTFSAPPSVPGSNQIAPGSPWARSLQDVPLQGGATGLYEHTAALATTVVGGTTEYAIVVAGGKQNLAGDQVNEFVFRGRVNRTNGVVTWSDRPNPANEQVTLEGDRRYGLTSVAYNNKLYMIGGRGTGSNTVSGKVQTAVHDDQLELLRVPGATQYFIGNAGPDVLPEPRFNAAATLMDALPPTDNPTGNDILGSAWAFVVGGNTAAGVPSDSLFRGRLGGLDEVIEGNRTTEGWFYSNVFPVTISADGVQNDSRVLSVSWFAEVSRQVNPNADIRFQFRKVNGANPNCPGESVFRETDRWYDLDGDSGSDFFSRASGENKVRLSDVFGSEDFIATCFQYRVRFLQNGLSGEVAAQPVNPAITPRLFRVTIEKILPTGTPDIRLRDFSAETGVGGALSSFNVEIINLNTRGINNTLAANTQDNGTFWVTLCTRRTELAQAPPVLDASSIPAMPVADGQIPDCVVAFYGVLKYQMTPGAVMMLKSGTDPAGGPQRWIRVRDDQGQLIRNSDGSIGKPIADVRELFSQPGNYAAAVLLDMWNYVAEGAAGEANNRGEEPNARPTADQPWVVNFSVRSQSQVNLPLLRR
;
A
#
# COMPACT_ATOMS: atom_id res chain seq x y z
N MET A 1 -17.02 -41.59 86.60
CA MET A 1 -17.26 -42.02 85.21
C MET A 1 -18.44 -41.22 84.66
N LEU A 2 -18.19 -40.20 83.81
CA LEU A 2 -19.14 -39.55 82.89
C LEU A 2 -18.54 -38.20 82.47
N ALA A 3 -17.67 -38.19 81.46
CA ALA A 3 -17.30 -37.01 80.67
C ALA A 3 -16.35 -37.42 79.55
N ARG A 4 -16.89 -37.90 78.43
CA ARG A 4 -16.20 -37.96 77.12
C ARG A 4 -17.20 -38.53 76.11
N ASN A 5 -18.03 -37.69 75.51
CA ASN A 5 -18.71 -38.05 74.25
C ASN A 5 -19.24 -36.89 73.39
N ASN A 6 -19.10 -35.61 73.77
CA ASN A 6 -19.71 -34.52 73.00
C ASN A 6 -18.77 -33.74 72.07
N VAL A 7 -17.49 -34.09 71.94
CA VAL A 7 -16.54 -33.32 71.09
C VAL A 7 -16.39 -33.88 69.68
N ARG A 8 -16.83 -35.12 69.39
CA ARG A 8 -16.63 -35.76 68.07
C ARG A 8 -17.68 -35.42 66.99
N ARG A 9 -18.81 -34.78 67.33
CA ARG A 9 -19.84 -34.40 66.34
C ARG A 9 -19.66 -33.01 65.72
N HIS A 10 -18.87 -32.14 66.35
CA HIS A 10 -18.66 -30.77 65.84
C HIS A 10 -17.47 -30.63 64.90
N ILE A 11 -16.50 -31.57 64.93
CA ILE A 11 -15.33 -31.54 64.04
C ILE A 11 -15.70 -31.70 62.56
N PRO A 12 -16.54 -32.67 62.12
CA PRO A 12 -16.89 -32.76 60.71
C PRO A 12 -17.73 -31.57 60.22
N PHE A 13 -18.56 -30.97 61.08
CA PHE A 13 -19.33 -29.78 60.74
C PHE A 13 -18.46 -28.53 60.64
N LEU A 14 -17.47 -28.38 61.53
CA LEU A 14 -16.50 -27.30 61.46
C LEU A 14 -15.61 -27.47 60.22
N SER A 15 -15.16 -28.69 59.92
CA SER A 15 -14.38 -29.01 58.71
C SER A 15 -15.18 -28.78 57.43
N LEU A 16 -16.47 -29.12 57.40
CA LEU A 16 -17.32 -28.85 56.25
C LEU A 16 -17.54 -27.34 56.08
N LEU A 17 -17.71 -26.60 57.18
CA LEU A 17 -17.85 -25.14 57.15
C LEU A 17 -16.55 -24.46 56.72
N THR A 18 -15.36 -24.91 57.17
CA THR A 18 -14.08 -24.38 56.68
C THR A 18 -13.80 -24.78 55.24
N ILE A 19 -14.22 -25.97 54.79
CA ILE A 19 -14.11 -26.37 53.37
C ILE A 19 -15.04 -25.53 52.50
N VAL A 20 -16.27 -25.26 52.93
CA VAL A 20 -17.23 -24.40 52.22
C VAL A 20 -16.78 -22.94 52.23
N VAL A 21 -16.29 -22.41 53.36
CA VAL A 21 -15.73 -21.05 53.42
C VAL A 21 -14.45 -20.96 52.59
N ALA A 22 -13.57 -21.97 52.61
CA ALA A 22 -12.39 -22.02 51.74
C ALA A 22 -12.76 -22.10 50.25
N LEU A 23 -13.80 -22.87 49.89
CA LEU A 23 -14.32 -22.95 48.52
C LEU A 23 -15.02 -21.66 48.07
N VAL A 24 -15.66 -20.93 48.98
CA VAL A 24 -16.28 -19.62 48.70
C VAL A 24 -15.22 -18.51 48.60
N THR A 25 -14.11 -18.60 49.34
CA THR A 25 -12.97 -17.66 49.22
C THR A 25 -12.01 -17.98 48.07
N LEU A 26 -12.09 -19.18 47.48
CA LEU A 26 -11.32 -19.60 46.30
C LEU A 26 -12.02 -19.28 44.98
N LEU A 27 -13.24 -18.75 45.01
CA LEU A 27 -13.84 -18.14 43.83
C LEU A 27 -13.16 -16.78 43.62
N PRO A 28 -12.40 -16.59 42.52
CA PRO A 28 -11.86 -15.27 42.23
C PRO A 28 -13.04 -14.32 42.04
N GLY A 29 -13.18 -13.35 42.95
CA GLY A 29 -13.87 -12.11 42.62
C GLY A 29 -13.19 -11.57 41.37
N ARG A 30 -13.90 -11.63 40.24
CA ARG A 30 -13.38 -11.07 38.99
C ARG A 30 -13.56 -9.57 39.08
N ASP A 31 -12.48 -8.86 39.38
CA ASP A 31 -12.41 -7.43 39.15
C ASP A 31 -12.78 -7.17 37.68
N VAL A 32 -13.84 -6.36 37.48
CA VAL A 32 -14.24 -5.87 36.15
C VAL A 32 -13.18 -4.87 35.71
N SER A 33 -12.11 -5.40 35.14
CA SER A 33 -11.03 -4.63 34.54
C SER A 33 -11.48 -4.16 33.16
N ALA A 34 -11.24 -2.89 32.84
CA ALA A 34 -11.47 -2.32 31.52
C ALA A 34 -10.84 -3.21 30.44
N GLN A 35 -11.49 -3.36 29.28
CA GLN A 35 -10.91 -4.09 28.16
C GLN A 35 -9.56 -3.47 27.82
N GLN A 36 -8.49 -4.18 28.16
CA GLN A 36 -7.14 -3.69 27.93
C GLN A 36 -6.91 -3.59 26.42
N GLY A 37 -6.48 -2.43 25.95
CA GLY A 37 -6.08 -2.23 24.55
C GLY A 37 -5.02 -3.25 24.17
N ILE A 38 -5.26 -3.98 23.09
CA ILE A 38 -4.27 -4.90 22.52
C ILE A 38 -3.33 -4.07 21.68
N GLN A 39 -2.06 -4.04 22.05
CA GLN A 39 -1.04 -3.46 21.21
C GLN A 39 -0.63 -4.46 20.14
N GLN A 40 -0.64 -4.02 18.88
CA GLN A 40 -0.08 -4.78 17.77
C GLN A 40 0.98 -3.91 17.11
N THR A 41 2.22 -4.40 17.14
CA THR A 41 3.28 -3.84 16.32
C THR A 41 3.07 -4.28 14.88
N LEU A 42 3.23 -3.34 13.95
CA LEU A 42 3.07 -3.59 12.53
C LEU A 42 4.42 -3.87 11.85
N ASP A 43 5.55 -3.51 12.45
CA ASP A 43 6.85 -3.46 11.78
C ASP A 43 8.06 -3.51 12.73
N ASN A 44 8.16 -4.52 13.60
CA ASN A 44 9.29 -4.59 14.56
C ASN A 44 10.54 -5.31 14.04
N ALA A 45 10.45 -5.96 12.88
CA ALA A 45 11.58 -6.65 12.27
C ALA A 45 11.88 -6.03 10.90
N GLN A 46 13.16 -5.93 10.53
CA GLN A 46 13.53 -5.49 9.17
C GLN A 46 12.79 -6.27 8.07
N ARG A 47 12.53 -7.56 8.29
CA ARG A 47 11.78 -8.39 7.34
C ARG A 47 10.35 -7.89 7.11
N GLU A 48 9.72 -7.28 8.10
CA GLU A 48 8.39 -6.70 7.96
C GLU A 48 8.46 -5.40 7.15
N PHE A 49 9.44 -4.53 7.42
CA PHE A 49 9.70 -3.37 6.58
C PHE A 49 10.06 -3.74 5.14
N ALA A 50 10.83 -4.80 4.93
CA ALA A 50 11.24 -5.30 3.62
C ALA A 50 10.08 -5.72 2.72
N ARG A 51 8.90 -5.97 3.28
CA ARG A 51 7.67 -6.26 2.53
C ARG A 51 6.97 -4.99 2.04
N GLY A 52 7.37 -3.83 2.55
CA GLY A 52 6.89 -2.53 2.09
C GLY A 52 7.50 -2.12 0.75
N SER A 53 6.99 -1.02 0.21
CA SER A 53 7.53 -0.39 -0.99
C SER A 53 8.39 0.82 -0.61
N PHE A 54 9.58 0.89 -1.19
CA PHE A 54 10.57 1.93 -0.94
C PHE A 54 10.59 2.91 -2.12
N PHE A 55 10.52 4.21 -1.81
CA PHE A 55 10.64 5.29 -2.79
C PHE A 55 11.63 6.32 -2.23
N ARG A 56 12.87 6.32 -2.71
CA ARG A 56 13.99 7.10 -2.15
C ARG A 56 14.29 6.80 -0.67
N THR A 57 13.79 5.69 -0.14
CA THR A 57 14.07 5.20 1.22
C THR A 57 14.84 3.89 1.15
N SER A 58 15.55 3.52 2.20
CA SER A 58 16.26 2.25 2.31
C SER A 58 16.14 1.71 3.72
N LEU A 59 16.44 0.42 3.87
CA LEU A 59 16.63 -0.19 5.19
C LEU A 59 18.05 0.11 5.68
N GLY A 60 18.18 0.45 6.96
CA GLY A 60 19.43 0.71 7.67
C GLY A 60 19.74 -0.32 8.73
N PRO A 61 21.01 -0.79 8.89
CA PRO A 61 21.41 -1.51 10.07
C PRO A 61 21.22 -0.58 11.27
N ASP A 62 20.63 -1.12 12.32
CA ASP A 62 20.57 -0.47 13.61
C ASP A 62 21.84 -0.81 14.38
N VAL A 63 22.49 0.21 14.91
CA VAL A 63 23.69 0.04 15.75
C VAL A 63 23.44 0.62 17.15
N ASP A 64 22.30 1.30 17.39
CA ASP A 64 22.22 2.28 18.48
C ASP A 64 20.81 2.56 19.04
N THR A 65 19.91 1.57 19.13
CA THR A 65 18.66 1.76 19.89
C THR A 65 18.71 1.10 21.28
N ASN A 66 18.45 1.90 22.31
CA ASN A 66 18.23 1.46 23.70
C ASN A 66 16.85 0.80 23.92
N ASP A 67 16.09 0.48 22.85
CA ASP A 67 14.77 -0.16 22.93
C ASP A 67 14.93 -1.68 22.83
N ALA A 68 14.65 -2.40 23.92
CA ALA A 68 14.74 -3.85 23.99
C ALA A 68 13.76 -4.60 23.04
N ASN A 69 12.87 -3.88 22.35
CA ASN A 69 11.89 -4.45 21.42
C ASN A 69 12.25 -4.25 19.94
N ASP A 70 13.33 -3.53 19.63
CA ASP A 70 13.78 -3.31 18.26
C ASP A 70 14.73 -4.44 17.84
N LEU A 71 14.40 -5.13 16.74
CA LEU A 71 15.20 -6.23 16.19
C LEU A 71 15.96 -5.72 14.98
N ASN A 72 17.08 -5.06 15.25
CA ASN A 72 18.14 -4.69 14.32
C ASN A 72 17.64 -4.04 13.00
N GLY A 73 17.09 -2.82 12.96
CA GLY A 73 17.07 -2.00 11.73
C GLY A 73 16.03 -0.88 11.64
N ALA A 74 16.28 0.11 10.78
CA ALA A 74 15.38 1.27 10.60
C ALA A 74 15.13 1.60 9.12
N VAL A 75 13.93 2.07 8.80
CA VAL A 75 13.67 2.74 7.52
C VAL A 75 14.22 4.16 7.60
N GLN A 76 14.99 4.58 6.59
CA GLN A 76 15.53 5.92 6.49
C GLN A 76 15.67 6.34 5.03
N LEU A 77 16.13 7.58 4.78
CA LEU A 77 16.35 8.05 3.41
C LEU A 77 17.50 7.31 2.75
N ALA A 78 17.31 6.90 1.50
CA ALA A 78 18.31 6.16 0.75
C ALA A 78 19.54 7.05 0.46
N PRO A 79 20.75 6.48 0.42
CA PRO A 79 21.94 7.21 -0.01
C PRO A 79 21.82 7.59 -1.49
N VAL A 80 22.51 8.66 -1.88
CA VAL A 80 22.70 9.00 -3.29
C VAL A 80 24.09 8.56 -3.73
N GLY A 81 24.14 7.63 -4.69
CA GLY A 81 25.38 7.30 -5.40
C GLY A 81 26.29 6.25 -4.77
N PHE A 82 25.76 5.28 -4.02
CA PHE A 82 26.55 4.15 -3.53
C PHE A 82 25.98 2.84 -4.05
N LEU A 83 26.64 2.28 -5.07
CA LEU A 83 26.48 0.89 -5.45
C LEU A 83 27.47 0.08 -4.60
N GLN A 84 27.12 -1.16 -4.24
CA GLN A 84 28.20 -2.07 -3.87
C GLN A 84 29.18 -2.17 -5.05
N PRO A 85 30.50 -2.34 -4.79
CA PRO A 85 31.48 -2.43 -5.85
C PRO A 85 31.03 -3.42 -6.91
N TRP A 86 31.09 -3.01 -8.18
CA TRP A 86 30.74 -3.92 -9.26
C TRP A 86 31.68 -5.12 -9.27
N GLN A 87 31.10 -6.31 -9.44
CA GLN A 87 31.84 -7.57 -9.43
C GLN A 87 31.64 -8.30 -10.75
N THR A 88 32.70 -8.96 -11.21
CA THR A 88 32.58 -10.01 -12.21
C THR A 88 31.89 -11.21 -11.59
N ILE A 89 30.89 -11.77 -12.26
CA ILE A 89 30.23 -12.99 -11.78
C ILE A 89 31.18 -14.18 -11.89
N GLN A 90 31.37 -14.89 -10.78
CA GLN A 90 32.15 -16.11 -10.71
C GLN A 90 31.39 -17.28 -11.35
N GLY A 91 32.09 -18.17 -12.07
CA GLY A 91 31.48 -19.33 -12.73
C GLY A 91 31.36 -19.25 -14.27
N GLY A 92 31.89 -18.18 -14.89
CA GLY A 92 32.02 -18.05 -16.35
C GLY A 92 31.30 -16.83 -16.95
N GLY A 93 31.71 -16.40 -18.15
CA GLY A 93 31.06 -15.30 -18.87
C GLY A 93 29.81 -15.72 -19.65
N LEU A 94 29.40 -14.85 -20.56
CA LEU A 94 28.51 -15.21 -21.65
C LEU A 94 29.08 -16.40 -22.45
N PRO A 95 28.24 -17.23 -23.07
CA PRO A 95 28.73 -18.35 -23.88
C PRO A 95 29.59 -17.94 -25.08
N GLU A 96 29.43 -16.70 -25.55
CA GLU A 96 30.27 -16.09 -26.56
C GLU A 96 30.37 -14.58 -26.30
N PRO A 97 31.44 -13.90 -26.76
CA PRO A 97 31.57 -12.45 -26.66
C PRO A 97 30.53 -11.71 -27.51
N LEU A 98 29.80 -10.77 -26.93
CA LEU A 98 28.70 -10.07 -27.59
C LEU A 98 28.71 -8.57 -27.29
N ALA A 99 28.48 -7.75 -28.32
CA ALA A 99 28.23 -6.32 -28.17
C ALA A 99 26.91 -5.91 -28.87
N GLY A 100 26.18 -4.95 -28.29
CA GLY A 100 24.88 -4.54 -28.80
C GLY A 100 23.80 -5.64 -28.70
N ALA A 101 23.97 -6.61 -27.79
CA ALA A 101 22.90 -7.53 -27.43
C ALA A 101 21.82 -6.78 -26.65
N GLY A 102 20.58 -7.30 -26.65
CA GLY A 102 19.53 -6.84 -25.74
C GLY A 102 19.40 -7.75 -24.53
N THR A 103 18.95 -7.23 -23.39
CA THR A 103 18.78 -8.01 -22.16
C THR A 103 17.46 -7.75 -21.47
N ALA A 104 16.91 -8.76 -20.81
CA ALA A 104 15.78 -8.62 -19.93
C ALA A 104 15.79 -9.70 -18.85
N VAL A 105 14.98 -9.52 -17.81
CA VAL A 105 14.80 -10.49 -16.73
C VAL A 105 13.34 -10.93 -16.65
N ILE A 106 13.13 -12.23 -16.41
CA ILE A 106 11.83 -12.79 -16.03
C ILE A 106 12.08 -13.68 -14.82
N GLY A 107 11.65 -13.24 -13.64
CA GLY A 107 11.94 -13.94 -12.40
C GLY A 107 13.43 -14.06 -12.13
N ARG A 108 13.90 -15.28 -11.92
CA ARG A 108 15.33 -15.58 -11.70
C ARG A 108 16.15 -15.71 -13.00
N ARG A 109 15.55 -15.54 -14.18
CA ARG A 109 16.22 -15.77 -15.46
C ARG A 109 16.72 -14.47 -16.07
N LEU A 110 18.01 -14.42 -16.40
CA LEU A 110 18.65 -13.37 -17.19
C LEU A 110 18.67 -13.78 -18.66
N PHE A 111 17.98 -13.04 -19.53
CA PHE A 111 17.96 -13.26 -20.98
C PHE A 111 18.94 -12.31 -21.68
N VAL A 112 19.65 -12.83 -22.69
CA VAL A 112 20.57 -12.10 -23.57
C VAL A 112 20.21 -12.47 -25.01
N VAL A 113 19.92 -11.48 -25.85
CA VAL A 113 19.36 -11.70 -27.18
C VAL A 113 20.23 -11.08 -28.26
N GLY A 114 20.67 -11.91 -29.21
CA GLY A 114 21.46 -11.49 -30.35
C GLY A 114 22.78 -10.82 -29.91
N GLY A 115 23.23 -9.86 -30.72
CA GLY A 115 24.48 -9.13 -30.53
C GLY A 115 25.51 -9.43 -31.61
N SER A 116 26.55 -8.62 -31.66
CA SER A 116 27.69 -8.76 -32.58
C SER A 116 28.88 -9.41 -31.87
N ARG A 117 29.46 -10.41 -32.53
CA ARG A 117 30.68 -11.16 -32.16
C ARG A 117 31.96 -10.53 -32.73
N GLY A 118 31.83 -9.46 -33.53
CA GLY A 118 32.97 -8.78 -34.16
C GLY A 118 32.60 -7.99 -35.42
N THR A 119 33.61 -7.48 -36.11
CA THR A 119 33.48 -6.63 -37.31
C THR A 119 33.50 -7.41 -38.63
N SER A 120 33.61 -8.75 -38.60
CA SER A 120 33.64 -9.60 -39.80
C SER A 120 32.24 -9.94 -40.32
N SER A 121 32.15 -10.39 -41.57
CA SER A 121 30.93 -11.01 -42.13
C SER A 121 30.44 -12.18 -41.27
N GLY A 122 29.12 -12.37 -41.14
CA GLY A 122 28.53 -13.42 -40.30
C GLY A 122 28.70 -13.24 -38.79
N ALA A 123 29.10 -12.04 -38.33
CA ALA A 123 29.44 -11.82 -36.93
C ALA A 123 28.25 -11.65 -35.97
N ASN A 124 26.99 -11.64 -36.41
CA ASN A 124 25.87 -11.49 -35.47
C ASN A 124 25.42 -12.84 -34.87
N SER A 125 24.89 -12.82 -33.65
CA SER A 125 24.33 -13.99 -32.99
C SER A 125 22.85 -14.15 -33.34
N GLY A 126 22.45 -15.37 -33.70
CA GLY A 126 21.07 -15.76 -34.02
C GLY A 126 20.33 -16.39 -32.85
N PHE A 127 20.81 -16.20 -31.62
CA PHE A 127 20.29 -16.89 -30.44
C PHE A 127 19.75 -15.94 -29.38
N THR A 128 18.81 -16.46 -28.60
CA THR A 128 18.48 -15.99 -27.27
C THR A 128 19.11 -16.94 -26.27
N TYR A 129 20.00 -16.41 -25.44
CA TYR A 129 20.60 -17.09 -24.30
C TYR A 129 19.84 -16.76 -23.04
N TRP A 130 19.75 -17.70 -22.10
CA TRP A 130 19.34 -17.38 -20.74
C TRP A 130 20.05 -18.22 -19.70
N ALA A 131 20.29 -17.60 -18.55
CA ALA A 131 20.87 -18.22 -17.38
C ALA A 131 19.95 -18.10 -16.17
N ASN A 132 19.96 -19.12 -15.32
CA ASN A 132 19.38 -19.03 -13.98
C ASN A 132 20.35 -18.29 -13.06
N ILE A 133 19.83 -17.29 -12.35
CA ILE A 133 20.56 -16.52 -11.35
C ILE A 133 19.96 -16.82 -9.98
N ASN A 134 20.80 -17.12 -9.01
CA ASN A 134 20.39 -17.18 -7.62
C ASN A 134 20.09 -15.75 -7.13
N GLN A 135 18.81 -15.41 -6.94
CA GLN A 135 18.38 -14.08 -6.52
C GLN A 135 18.89 -13.67 -5.12
N ILE A 136 19.35 -14.62 -4.30
CA ILE A 136 19.96 -14.34 -3.00
C ILE A 136 21.39 -13.83 -3.18
N THR A 137 22.19 -14.51 -3.99
CA THR A 137 23.63 -14.23 -4.12
C THR A 137 23.98 -13.40 -5.35
N GLY A 138 23.04 -13.22 -6.29
CA GLY A 138 23.25 -12.61 -7.61
C GLY A 138 24.17 -13.44 -8.52
N GLY A 139 24.45 -14.70 -8.18
CA GLY A 139 25.39 -15.57 -8.91
C GLY A 139 24.68 -16.59 -9.80
N TYR A 140 25.41 -17.29 -10.65
CA TYR A 140 24.80 -18.35 -11.47
C TYR A 140 24.24 -19.50 -10.63
N GLN A 141 23.17 -20.08 -11.13
CA GLN A 141 22.63 -21.36 -10.70
C GLN A 141 22.58 -22.29 -11.93
N PRO A 142 23.28 -23.44 -11.95
CA PRO A 142 23.24 -24.34 -13.10
C PRO A 142 21.82 -24.82 -13.41
N HIS A 143 21.50 -25.00 -14.70
CA HIS A 143 20.18 -25.51 -15.12
C HIS A 143 19.98 -27.00 -14.82
N GLY A 144 21.06 -27.78 -14.74
CA GLY A 144 20.98 -29.24 -14.65
C GLY A 144 20.43 -29.92 -15.91
N ILE A 145 20.40 -29.20 -17.05
CA ILE A 145 19.91 -29.67 -18.35
C ILE A 145 21.11 -29.89 -19.27
N THR A 146 21.16 -31.03 -19.95
CA THR A 146 22.29 -31.45 -20.82
C THR A 146 21.87 -31.77 -22.26
N ASP A 147 20.71 -31.26 -22.70
CA ASP A 147 20.21 -31.48 -24.06
C ASP A 147 20.77 -30.45 -25.08
N GLY A 148 20.26 -30.49 -26.32
CA GLY A 148 20.72 -29.60 -27.40
C GLY A 148 20.52 -28.10 -27.18
N ARG A 149 19.80 -27.69 -26.12
CA ARG A 149 19.67 -26.29 -25.70
C ARG A 149 20.88 -25.79 -24.92
N PHE A 150 21.72 -26.67 -24.39
CA PHE A 150 22.94 -26.32 -23.69
C PHE A 150 23.96 -25.63 -24.62
N PHE A 151 24.64 -24.58 -24.14
CA PHE A 151 25.66 -23.90 -24.95
C PHE A 151 26.75 -23.22 -24.12
N GLY A 152 28.01 -23.47 -24.48
CA GLY A 152 29.18 -22.88 -23.83
C GLY A 152 29.51 -23.50 -22.47
N ASN A 153 28.61 -23.37 -21.49
CA ASN A 153 28.77 -23.90 -20.12
C ASN A 153 27.41 -24.29 -19.49
N GLU A 154 27.45 -24.83 -18.27
CA GLU A 154 26.26 -25.34 -17.55
C GLU A 154 25.26 -24.30 -17.05
N ASN A 155 25.61 -23.02 -17.17
CA ASN A 155 24.79 -21.93 -16.70
C ASN A 155 23.86 -21.39 -17.79
N TRP A 156 24.12 -21.67 -19.07
CA TRP A 156 23.40 -21.05 -20.19
C TRP A 156 22.67 -22.07 -21.05
N LEU A 157 21.39 -21.79 -21.29
CA LEU A 157 20.61 -22.39 -22.35
C LEU A 157 20.48 -21.40 -23.52
N ARG A 158 20.16 -21.93 -24.70
CA ARG A 158 19.87 -21.14 -25.89
C ARG A 158 18.63 -21.61 -26.63
N SER A 159 18.04 -20.69 -27.37
CA SER A 159 17.01 -20.96 -28.37
C SER A 159 17.31 -20.13 -29.61
N GLN A 160 17.09 -20.71 -30.79
CA GLN A 160 17.23 -19.97 -32.04
C GLN A 160 16.18 -18.86 -32.08
N LEU A 161 16.62 -17.66 -32.43
CA LEU A 161 15.73 -16.56 -32.73
C LEU A 161 14.97 -16.84 -34.04
N PRO A 162 13.66 -16.54 -34.13
CA PRO A 162 12.93 -16.72 -35.38
C PRO A 162 13.56 -15.89 -36.50
N ALA A 163 13.80 -16.52 -37.64
CA ALA A 163 14.42 -15.87 -38.78
C ALA A 163 13.46 -14.82 -39.38
N VAL A 164 13.93 -13.58 -39.54
CA VAL A 164 13.12 -12.47 -40.07
C VAL A 164 13.43 -12.26 -41.54
N GLN A 165 12.40 -11.91 -42.30
CA GLN A 165 12.59 -11.48 -43.68
C GLN A 165 13.02 -10.01 -43.70
N MET A 166 14.02 -9.69 -44.53
CA MET A 166 14.40 -8.32 -44.84
C MET A 166 13.29 -7.55 -45.58
N ILE A 167 13.44 -6.23 -45.70
CA ILE A 167 12.59 -5.42 -46.56
C ILE A 167 12.53 -5.99 -48.00
N PRO A 168 11.40 -5.85 -48.72
CA PRO A 168 11.12 -6.58 -49.95
C PRO A 168 12.13 -6.38 -51.10
N GLU A 169 12.94 -5.32 -51.07
CA GLU A 169 13.96 -5.06 -52.08
C GLU A 169 15.18 -6.01 -51.99
N CYS A 170 15.31 -6.80 -50.92
CA CYS A 170 16.29 -7.87 -50.76
C CYS A 170 15.61 -9.25 -50.82
N PRO A 171 15.54 -9.91 -51.99
CA PRO A 171 14.79 -11.15 -52.11
C PRO A 171 15.48 -12.35 -51.43
N ALA A 172 14.71 -13.01 -50.56
CA ALA A 172 14.76 -14.44 -50.19
C ALA A 172 15.69 -14.96 -49.06
N PHE A 173 16.22 -14.12 -48.16
CA PHE A 173 16.91 -14.62 -46.96
C PHE A 173 16.12 -14.33 -45.68
N GLN A 174 15.73 -15.41 -44.98
CA GLN A 174 15.28 -15.31 -43.59
C GLN A 174 16.52 -15.46 -42.71
N ILE A 175 16.85 -14.41 -41.96
CA ILE A 175 18.07 -14.36 -41.13
C ILE A 175 17.66 -14.30 -39.66
N ALA A 176 18.25 -15.14 -38.83
CA ALA A 176 18.00 -15.14 -37.39
C ALA A 176 18.96 -14.18 -36.65
N GLU A 177 20.20 -14.11 -37.16
CA GLU A 177 21.31 -13.33 -36.67
C GLU A 177 20.99 -11.83 -36.65
N ARG A 178 21.04 -11.24 -35.46
CA ARG A 178 20.73 -9.82 -35.27
C ARG A 178 21.57 -9.18 -34.19
N THR A 179 21.80 -7.88 -34.31
CA THR A 179 22.42 -7.05 -33.26
C THR A 179 21.61 -5.77 -33.08
N ARG A 180 21.83 -5.03 -31.99
CA ARG A 180 21.21 -3.73 -31.70
C ARG A 180 19.68 -3.78 -31.67
N ALA A 181 19.12 -4.94 -31.33
CA ALA A 181 17.70 -5.10 -31.07
C ALA A 181 17.38 -4.62 -29.66
N SER A 182 16.26 -3.93 -29.48
CA SER A 182 15.77 -3.55 -28.16
C SER A 182 15.01 -4.72 -27.56
N VAL A 183 15.22 -5.00 -26.27
CA VAL A 183 14.60 -6.14 -25.59
C VAL A 183 14.01 -5.68 -24.28
N VAL A 184 12.76 -6.06 -24.03
CA VAL A 184 12.06 -5.86 -22.76
C VAL A 184 11.25 -7.11 -22.44
N ALA A 185 10.85 -7.26 -21.19
CA ALA A 185 10.04 -8.40 -20.77
C ALA A 185 8.84 -7.98 -19.91
N LEU A 186 7.77 -8.77 -20.00
CA LEU A 186 6.62 -8.72 -19.10
C LEU A 186 6.60 -10.02 -18.30
N GLN A 187 6.81 -9.93 -16.99
CA GLN A 187 6.71 -11.09 -16.10
C GLN A 187 5.25 -11.34 -15.72
N THR A 188 4.78 -12.58 -15.84
CA THR A 188 3.41 -13.00 -15.48
C THR A 188 3.37 -14.01 -14.33
N GLY A 189 4.52 -14.50 -13.89
CA GLY A 189 4.67 -15.41 -12.76
C GLY A 189 6.13 -15.51 -12.34
N ALA A 190 6.45 -16.42 -11.41
CA ALA A 190 7.81 -16.54 -10.87
C ALA A 190 8.87 -16.89 -11.93
N ASP A 191 8.49 -17.67 -12.94
CA ASP A 191 9.38 -18.22 -13.97
C ASP A 191 8.70 -18.17 -15.37
N THR A 192 7.66 -17.33 -15.51
CA THR A 192 6.81 -17.24 -16.70
C THR A 192 6.60 -15.80 -17.12
N GLY A 193 6.51 -15.56 -18.43
CA GLY A 193 6.33 -14.22 -18.97
C GLY A 193 6.50 -14.15 -20.48
N PHE A 194 6.64 -12.94 -20.98
CA PHE A 194 6.81 -12.63 -22.39
C PHE A 194 8.08 -11.82 -22.60
N LEU A 195 8.91 -12.26 -23.54
CA LEU A 195 10.09 -11.55 -24.02
C LEU A 195 9.78 -10.87 -25.35
N TYR A 196 9.95 -9.56 -25.41
CA TYR A 196 9.72 -8.77 -26.63
C TYR A 196 11.05 -8.37 -27.24
N VAL A 197 11.32 -8.83 -28.45
CA VAL A 197 12.53 -8.49 -29.22
C VAL A 197 12.11 -7.59 -30.38
N ILE A 198 12.57 -6.36 -30.36
CA ILE A 198 12.09 -5.29 -31.23
C ILE A 198 13.22 -4.84 -32.14
N GLY A 199 12.98 -4.98 -33.43
CA GLY A 199 13.89 -4.54 -34.47
C GLY A 199 15.27 -5.18 -34.41
N GLY A 200 16.29 -4.39 -34.77
CA GLY A 200 17.68 -4.80 -34.87
C GLY A 200 18.25 -4.70 -36.28
N SER A 201 19.56 -4.94 -36.36
CA SER A 201 20.38 -4.96 -37.57
C SER A 201 20.71 -6.40 -37.95
N LEU A 202 20.47 -6.76 -39.21
CA LEU A 202 20.82 -8.03 -39.82
C LEU A 202 22.09 -7.79 -40.63
N ILE A 203 23.19 -8.52 -40.45
CA ILE A 203 24.35 -8.36 -41.35
C ILE A 203 24.30 -9.50 -42.34
N ASP A 204 24.08 -9.19 -43.62
CA ASP A 204 24.21 -10.15 -44.71
C ASP A 204 25.55 -9.95 -45.42
N ASP A 205 26.31 -11.03 -45.54
CA ASP A 205 27.55 -11.11 -46.32
C ASP A 205 27.31 -11.63 -47.74
N GLN A 206 26.08 -12.00 -48.08
CA GLN A 206 25.67 -12.50 -49.38
C GLN A 206 25.25 -11.38 -50.35
N GLN A 207 26.24 -10.54 -50.68
CA GLN A 207 26.47 -9.82 -51.95
C GLN A 207 25.34 -9.22 -52.82
N ASN A 208 24.09 -9.00 -52.35
CA ASN A 208 23.08 -8.27 -53.16
C ASN A 208 22.25 -7.24 -52.39
N CYS A 209 22.56 -7.00 -51.11
CA CYS A 209 21.90 -5.98 -50.29
C CYS A 209 22.86 -4.82 -50.00
N ASN A 210 22.42 -3.57 -50.17
CA ASN A 210 23.18 -2.42 -49.70
C ASN A 210 23.29 -2.52 -48.16
N THR A 211 24.44 -2.14 -47.59
CA THR A 211 24.65 -2.08 -46.12
C THR A 211 23.63 -1.19 -45.42
N ASP A 212 22.97 -0.30 -46.17
CA ASP A 212 21.86 0.52 -45.68
C ASP A 212 20.51 -0.24 -45.52
N ASN A 213 20.43 -1.52 -45.91
CA ASN A 213 19.17 -2.30 -46.00
C ASN A 213 18.89 -3.20 -44.78
N LEU A 214 19.63 -3.02 -43.69
CA LEU A 214 19.83 -4.07 -42.70
C LEU A 214 18.97 -3.93 -41.43
N THR A 215 18.13 -2.91 -41.32
CA THR A 215 17.27 -2.68 -40.15
C THR A 215 15.91 -3.39 -40.30
N THR A 216 15.43 -4.05 -39.24
CA THR A 216 14.14 -4.76 -39.26
C THR A 216 13.07 -4.06 -38.41
N GLY A 217 11.82 -4.07 -38.90
CA GLY A 217 10.64 -3.53 -38.21
C GLY A 217 9.85 -4.62 -37.50
N VAL A 218 10.45 -5.78 -37.24
CA VAL A 218 9.76 -6.93 -36.65
C VAL A 218 9.76 -6.83 -35.13
N VAL A 219 8.62 -7.21 -34.54
CA VAL A 219 8.46 -7.46 -33.12
C VAL A 219 8.25 -8.95 -32.93
N GLN A 220 9.15 -9.59 -32.19
CA GLN A 220 9.05 -11.01 -31.86
C GLN A 220 8.67 -11.18 -30.40
N VAL A 221 7.71 -12.08 -30.17
CA VAL A 221 7.23 -12.39 -28.83
C VAL A 221 7.62 -13.82 -28.48
N GLY A 222 8.54 -13.95 -27.52
CA GLY A 222 8.91 -15.22 -26.91
C GLY A 222 8.06 -15.48 -25.68
N VAL A 223 7.30 -16.57 -25.67
CA VAL A 223 6.56 -17.05 -24.50
C VAL A 223 7.51 -17.88 -23.64
N VAL A 224 7.80 -17.38 -22.44
CA VAL A 224 8.68 -18.04 -21.48
C VAL A 224 7.84 -18.85 -20.50
N ASN A 225 8.12 -20.16 -20.44
CA ASN A 225 7.50 -21.06 -19.48
C ASN A 225 8.55 -22.00 -18.91
N GLY A 226 9.06 -21.68 -17.72
CA GLY A 226 10.19 -22.40 -17.15
C GLY A 226 11.43 -22.25 -18.05
N ASP A 227 12.18 -23.32 -18.23
CA ASP A 227 13.40 -23.34 -19.05
C ASP A 227 13.12 -23.49 -20.55
N THR A 228 11.94 -23.05 -21.01
CA THR A 228 11.53 -23.12 -22.42
C THR A 228 11.04 -21.78 -22.90
N ILE A 229 11.47 -21.40 -24.09
CA ILE A 229 10.96 -20.26 -24.84
C ILE A 229 10.31 -20.77 -26.13
N THR A 230 9.06 -20.37 -26.35
CA THR A 230 8.32 -20.66 -27.58
C THR A 230 8.01 -19.35 -28.29
N TRP A 231 8.41 -19.23 -29.55
CA TRP A 231 8.21 -18.01 -30.31
C TRP A 231 6.85 -17.98 -31.00
N ARG A 232 6.16 -16.84 -30.88
CA ARG A 232 4.94 -16.57 -31.65
C ARG A 232 5.26 -16.21 -33.10
N ALA A 233 4.22 -16.21 -33.92
CA ALA A 233 4.30 -15.63 -35.26
C ALA A 233 4.79 -14.18 -35.16
N GLN A 234 5.60 -13.80 -36.14
CA GLN A 234 6.20 -12.47 -36.18
C GLN A 234 5.14 -11.41 -36.38
N GLU A 235 5.24 -10.33 -35.60
CA GLU A 235 4.43 -9.14 -35.80
C GLU A 235 5.28 -8.06 -36.47
N SER A 236 4.69 -7.31 -37.40
CA SER A 236 5.36 -6.15 -38.00
C SER A 236 4.95 -4.88 -37.26
N LEU A 237 5.92 -4.03 -36.94
CA LEU A 237 5.70 -2.66 -36.50
C LEU A 237 5.15 -1.85 -37.69
N ARG A 238 3.84 -1.98 -37.92
CA ARG A 238 3.12 -1.17 -38.91
C ARG A 238 2.97 0.24 -38.36
N SER A 239 3.95 1.09 -38.67
CA SER A 239 3.93 2.48 -38.26
C SER A 239 2.76 3.22 -38.91
N PRO A 240 2.04 4.08 -38.16
CA PRO A 240 1.10 5.03 -38.74
C PRO A 240 1.73 5.95 -39.78
N ASN A 241 0.92 6.43 -40.73
CA ASN A 241 1.36 7.38 -41.76
C ASN A 241 1.99 8.62 -41.10
N ARG A 242 3.05 9.15 -41.72
CA ARG A 242 3.79 10.31 -41.21
C ARG A 242 2.90 11.55 -41.16
N VAL A 243 3.02 12.35 -40.10
CA VAL A 243 2.47 13.72 -40.04
C VAL A 243 3.33 14.62 -40.93
N ALA A 244 2.70 15.39 -41.82
CA ALA A 244 3.35 16.25 -42.82
C ALA A 244 4.21 17.43 -42.28
N SER A 245 4.69 17.41 -41.04
CA SER A 245 5.47 18.52 -40.48
C SER A 245 6.99 18.29 -40.63
N GLY A 246 7.61 18.95 -41.61
CA GLY A 246 9.05 19.24 -41.65
C GLY A 246 9.85 18.56 -42.76
N THR A 247 10.15 19.36 -43.80
CA THR A 247 11.26 19.31 -44.79
C THR A 247 11.74 17.95 -45.33
N PHE A 248 10.82 17.11 -45.80
CA PHE A 248 11.15 16.16 -46.86
C PHE A 248 10.15 16.35 -47.99
N ASP A 249 10.66 16.58 -49.20
CA ASP A 249 9.88 16.89 -50.39
C ASP A 249 8.93 15.70 -50.70
N THR A 250 7.62 15.95 -50.59
CA THR A 250 6.55 14.94 -50.49
C THR A 250 5.75 14.80 -51.79
N ALA A 251 6.29 15.24 -52.93
CA ALA A 251 5.55 15.26 -54.20
C ALA A 251 5.26 13.87 -54.83
N GLY A 252 5.54 12.75 -54.15
CA GLY A 252 5.30 11.40 -54.66
C GLY A 252 4.13 10.69 -53.96
N THR A 253 3.10 10.30 -54.71
CA THR A 253 2.09 9.33 -54.28
C THR A 253 2.76 7.96 -54.09
N GLY A 254 2.99 7.54 -52.84
CA GLY A 254 3.65 6.25 -52.55
C GLY A 254 4.41 6.16 -51.22
N ILE A 255 4.43 7.23 -50.41
CA ILE A 255 5.13 7.27 -49.11
C ILE A 255 4.38 6.47 -48.02
N ASP A 256 3.09 6.17 -48.20
CA ASP A 256 2.20 5.60 -47.17
C ASP A 256 2.31 4.07 -46.97
N SER A 257 3.29 3.37 -47.54
CA SER A 257 3.27 1.89 -47.53
C SER A 257 4.57 1.14 -47.19
N ARG A 258 5.60 1.74 -46.56
CA ARG A 258 6.85 0.99 -46.31
C ARG A 258 7.34 0.98 -44.85
N VAL A 259 7.64 -0.25 -44.45
CA VAL A 259 8.07 -0.77 -43.14
C VAL A 259 9.23 0.05 -42.57
N LEU A 260 9.06 0.58 -41.36
CA LEU A 260 10.16 1.17 -40.60
C LEU A 260 11.01 0.04 -40.01
N GLY A 261 12.18 -0.21 -40.58
CA GLY A 261 13.24 -0.87 -39.83
C GLY A 261 13.61 -0.02 -38.62
N ILE A 262 13.96 -0.62 -37.48
CA ILE A 262 14.43 0.11 -36.30
C ILE A 262 15.62 -0.65 -35.72
N GLU A 263 16.82 -0.08 -35.76
CA GLU A 263 17.97 -0.55 -34.97
C GLU A 263 18.40 0.50 -33.96
N SER A 264 19.05 0.05 -32.88
CA SER A 264 19.61 0.94 -31.84
C SER A 264 18.59 1.92 -31.24
N ALA A 265 17.32 1.53 -31.20
CA ALA A 265 16.29 2.22 -30.45
C ALA A 265 16.35 1.84 -28.96
N ALA A 266 15.71 2.66 -28.13
CA ALA A 266 15.39 2.28 -26.77
C ALA A 266 13.96 1.74 -26.71
N ALA A 267 13.75 0.67 -25.95
CA ALA A 267 12.42 0.15 -25.66
C ALA A 267 12.17 0.17 -24.15
N VAL A 268 10.97 0.56 -23.75
CA VAL A 268 10.55 0.63 -22.35
C VAL A 268 9.15 0.04 -22.22
N LEU A 269 8.97 -0.88 -21.28
CA LEU A 269 7.67 -1.40 -20.90
C LEU A 269 7.19 -0.70 -19.62
N VAL A 270 5.99 -0.13 -19.65
CA VAL A 270 5.40 0.63 -18.54
C VAL A 270 4.17 -0.11 -18.02
N PRO A 271 4.27 -0.85 -16.91
CA PRO A 271 3.14 -1.59 -16.32
C PRO A 271 2.24 -0.64 -15.53
N VAL A 272 1.15 -0.16 -16.16
CA VAL A 272 0.22 0.83 -15.58
C VAL A 272 -0.89 0.22 -14.73
N ALA A 273 -1.11 -1.09 -14.85
CA ALA A 273 -2.01 -1.90 -14.05
C ALA A 273 -1.55 -3.38 -14.08
N SER A 274 -2.17 -4.24 -13.28
CA SER A 274 -1.84 -5.68 -13.22
C SER A 274 -2.10 -6.42 -14.53
N ASP A 275 -3.03 -5.93 -15.36
CA ASP A 275 -3.46 -6.54 -16.62
C ASP A 275 -3.15 -5.67 -17.85
N ARG A 276 -2.50 -4.51 -17.65
CA ARG A 276 -2.26 -3.53 -18.71
C ARG A 276 -0.88 -2.90 -18.59
N ALA A 277 -0.12 -2.98 -19.67
CA ALA A 277 1.13 -2.26 -19.84
C ALA A 277 1.16 -1.51 -21.18
N PHE A 278 2.03 -0.51 -21.30
CA PHE A 278 2.35 0.14 -22.57
C PHE A 278 3.80 -0.15 -22.95
N LEU A 279 4.02 -0.58 -24.18
CA LEU A 279 5.34 -0.80 -24.74
C LEU A 279 5.69 0.38 -25.63
N TYR A 280 6.82 1.03 -25.36
CA TYR A 280 7.35 2.16 -26.12
C TYR A 280 8.60 1.76 -26.90
N VAL A 281 8.72 2.28 -28.12
CA VAL A 281 9.90 2.20 -28.98
C VAL A 281 10.28 3.62 -29.36
N ILE A 282 11.46 4.05 -28.95
CA ILE A 282 11.90 5.44 -29.01
C ILE A 282 13.12 5.55 -29.92
N GLY A 283 13.03 6.42 -30.92
CA GLY A 283 14.12 6.72 -31.85
C GLY A 283 14.64 5.51 -32.64
N GLY A 284 15.93 5.50 -32.93
CA GLY A 284 16.64 4.48 -33.71
C GLY A 284 16.99 4.92 -35.13
N ILE A 285 17.70 4.05 -35.86
CA ILE A 285 17.94 4.20 -37.29
C ILE A 285 16.88 3.39 -38.04
N ALA A 286 16.24 4.04 -39.01
CA ALA A 286 15.22 3.48 -39.85
C ALA A 286 15.60 3.48 -41.33
N ALA A 287 15.37 2.35 -41.99
CA ALA A 287 15.42 2.25 -43.44
C ALA A 287 14.10 2.77 -44.06
N TYR A 288 14.20 3.61 -45.08
CA TYR A 288 13.05 4.08 -45.86
C TYR A 288 13.33 4.07 -47.37
N ASN A 289 12.31 3.78 -48.19
CA ASN A 289 12.42 3.96 -49.64
C ASN A 289 11.72 5.28 -50.05
N PRO A 290 12.45 6.28 -50.57
CA PRO A 290 11.90 7.60 -50.90
C PRO A 290 10.94 7.62 -52.09
N THR A 291 10.85 6.55 -52.90
CA THR A 291 9.90 6.50 -54.03
C THR A 291 9.19 5.14 -54.10
N ALA A 292 8.02 5.10 -54.73
CA ALA A 292 7.33 3.83 -55.00
C ALA A 292 8.10 2.90 -55.97
N SER A 293 9.19 3.38 -56.59
CA SER A 293 9.96 2.61 -57.56
C SER A 293 10.88 1.58 -56.89
N PRO A 294 10.85 0.29 -57.27
CA PRO A 294 11.80 -0.71 -56.81
C PRO A 294 13.27 -0.40 -57.18
N SER A 295 13.51 0.55 -58.08
CA SER A 295 14.85 1.00 -58.49
C SER A 295 15.42 2.16 -57.67
N ALA A 296 14.64 2.77 -56.76
CA ALA A 296 15.16 3.77 -55.85
C ALA A 296 15.81 3.08 -54.64
N GLY A 297 17.08 3.37 -54.41
CA GLY A 297 17.81 2.85 -53.26
C GLY A 297 17.16 3.24 -51.93
N VAL A 298 17.07 2.28 -51.03
CA VAL A 298 16.69 2.47 -49.62
C VAL A 298 17.73 3.38 -48.96
N ARG A 299 17.26 4.29 -48.11
CA ARG A 299 18.10 5.22 -47.34
C ARG A 299 17.90 4.97 -45.85
N ASN A 300 18.99 5.04 -45.09
CA ASN A 300 18.93 5.13 -43.63
C ASN A 300 18.55 6.55 -43.20
N MET A 301 17.68 6.66 -42.20
CA MET A 301 17.28 7.90 -41.55
C MET A 301 17.23 7.68 -40.04
N ILE A 302 17.77 8.63 -39.29
CA ILE A 302 17.63 8.58 -37.83
C ILE A 302 16.27 9.17 -37.47
N ASN A 303 15.58 8.52 -36.54
CA ASN A 303 14.26 8.91 -36.09
C ASN A 303 14.29 9.39 -34.63
N ARG A 304 13.39 10.31 -34.27
CA ARG A 304 13.10 10.73 -32.88
C ARG A 304 11.68 10.39 -32.44
N ALA A 305 10.93 9.73 -33.32
CA ALA A 305 9.55 9.35 -33.08
C ALA A 305 9.44 8.38 -31.91
N VAL A 306 8.27 8.43 -31.27
CA VAL A 306 7.87 7.53 -30.21
C VAL A 306 6.70 6.71 -30.75
N PHE A 307 6.93 5.41 -30.90
CA PHE A 307 5.88 4.44 -31.21
C PHE A 307 5.50 3.70 -29.95
N TYR A 308 4.22 3.40 -29.80
CA TYR A 308 3.78 2.66 -28.62
C TYR A 308 2.52 1.83 -28.88
N THR A 309 2.35 0.78 -28.09
CA THR A 309 1.20 -0.11 -28.13
C THR A 309 0.77 -0.48 -26.71
N GLN A 310 -0.50 -0.83 -26.53
CA GLN A 310 -0.93 -1.51 -25.32
C GLN A 310 -0.52 -2.98 -25.39
N VAL A 311 -0.05 -3.52 -24.28
CA VAL A 311 0.28 -4.93 -24.07
C VAL A 311 -0.78 -5.52 -23.14
N ASN A 312 -1.44 -6.56 -23.61
CA ASN A 312 -2.48 -7.27 -22.87
C ASN A 312 -1.84 -8.32 -21.93
N ALA A 313 -2.61 -8.82 -20.96
CA ALA A 313 -2.15 -9.83 -19.99
C ALA A 313 -1.60 -11.12 -20.64
N ASP A 314 -2.06 -11.46 -21.84
CA ASP A 314 -1.58 -12.62 -22.62
C ASP A 314 -0.34 -12.30 -23.49
N GLY A 315 0.24 -11.10 -23.34
CA GLY A 315 1.40 -10.62 -24.07
C GLY A 315 1.14 -10.26 -25.54
N THR A 316 -0.13 -10.20 -25.98
CA THR A 316 -0.49 -9.68 -27.31
C THR A 316 -0.58 -8.16 -27.30
N PHE A 317 -0.56 -7.56 -28.49
CA PHE A 317 -0.66 -6.12 -28.67
C PHE A 317 -2.07 -5.68 -29.05
N SER A 318 -2.51 -4.56 -28.49
CA SER A 318 -3.75 -3.88 -28.85
C SER A 318 -3.49 -2.39 -29.08
N ALA A 319 -4.28 -1.80 -29.98
CA ALA A 319 -4.22 -0.37 -30.24
C ALA A 319 -4.55 0.41 -28.96
N PRO A 320 -3.72 1.38 -28.54
CA PRO A 320 -4.06 2.23 -27.41
C PRO A 320 -5.28 3.11 -27.75
N PRO A 321 -5.96 3.67 -26.74
CA PRO A 321 -7.06 4.62 -26.97
C PRO A 321 -6.65 5.76 -27.92
N SER A 322 -7.48 6.03 -28.94
CA SER A 322 -7.26 7.17 -29.84
C SER A 322 -7.57 8.47 -29.11
N VAL A 323 -6.64 9.41 -29.16
CA VAL A 323 -6.74 10.73 -28.54
C VAL A 323 -6.47 11.79 -29.61
N PRO A 324 -7.50 12.53 -30.06
CA PRO A 324 -7.35 13.56 -31.07
C PRO A 324 -6.28 14.58 -30.70
N GLY A 325 -5.35 14.85 -31.63
CA GLY A 325 -4.26 15.79 -31.40
C GLY A 325 -3.10 15.28 -30.55
N SER A 326 -3.15 14.03 -30.06
CA SER A 326 -2.06 13.43 -29.27
C SER A 326 -1.41 12.21 -29.91
N ASN A 327 -2.18 11.36 -30.59
CA ASN A 327 -1.66 10.16 -31.24
C ASN A 327 -2.29 9.89 -32.61
N GLN A 328 -1.62 9.06 -33.40
CA GLN A 328 -2.12 8.52 -34.66
C GLN A 328 -2.03 7.01 -34.66
N ILE A 329 -3.08 6.35 -35.17
CA ILE A 329 -3.17 4.89 -35.23
C ILE A 329 -3.59 4.53 -36.66
N ALA A 330 -2.82 3.65 -37.31
CA ALA A 330 -3.16 3.16 -38.65
C ALA A 330 -4.31 2.15 -38.57
N PRO A 331 -5.22 2.10 -39.57
CA PRO A 331 -6.23 1.05 -39.64
C PRO A 331 -5.60 -0.35 -39.56
N GLY A 332 -6.05 -1.16 -38.60
CA GLY A 332 -5.55 -2.52 -38.39
C GLY A 332 -4.13 -2.63 -37.82
N SER A 333 -3.53 -1.54 -37.34
CA SER A 333 -2.26 -1.58 -36.58
C SER A 333 -2.53 -1.51 -35.07
N PRO A 334 -1.88 -2.36 -34.24
CA PRO A 334 -1.90 -2.19 -32.79
C PRO A 334 -0.98 -1.05 -32.33
N TRP A 335 -0.14 -0.51 -33.23
CA TRP A 335 0.83 0.53 -32.89
C TRP A 335 0.30 1.93 -33.16
N ALA A 336 0.53 2.82 -32.20
CA ALA A 336 0.33 4.25 -32.31
C ALA A 336 1.66 4.99 -32.48
N ARG A 337 1.62 6.13 -33.15
CA ARG A 337 2.70 7.13 -33.18
C ARG A 337 2.28 8.29 -32.30
N SER A 338 3.12 8.66 -31.34
CA SER A 338 2.97 9.91 -30.59
C SER A 338 3.11 11.10 -31.52
N LEU A 339 2.26 12.10 -31.38
CA LEU A 339 2.42 13.38 -32.10
C LEU A 339 3.49 14.27 -31.47
N GLN A 340 3.89 13.98 -30.23
CA GLN A 340 5.04 14.60 -29.57
C GLN A 340 6.24 13.65 -29.63
N ASP A 341 7.23 14.03 -30.44
CA ASP A 341 8.52 13.36 -30.52
C ASP A 341 9.44 13.82 -29.37
N VAL A 342 10.59 13.14 -29.18
CA VAL A 342 11.62 13.59 -28.23
C VAL A 342 12.10 15.00 -28.62
N PRO A 343 12.14 15.98 -27.69
CA PRO A 343 12.39 17.39 -27.99
C PRO A 343 13.88 17.68 -28.17
N LEU A 344 14.47 17.13 -29.23
CA LEU A 344 15.88 17.33 -29.58
C LEU A 344 16.17 18.78 -29.98
N GLN A 345 17.34 19.29 -29.58
CA GLN A 345 17.80 20.66 -29.83
C GLN A 345 18.59 20.78 -31.16
N GLY A 346 18.79 22.01 -31.64
CA GLY A 346 19.87 22.34 -32.61
C GLY A 346 19.73 21.78 -34.02
N GLY A 347 18.52 21.45 -34.49
CA GLY A 347 18.30 20.91 -35.84
C GLY A 347 18.60 19.40 -35.98
N ALA A 348 18.80 18.69 -34.86
CA ALA A 348 18.98 17.25 -34.85
C ALA A 348 17.82 16.52 -35.57
N THR A 349 18.18 15.52 -36.38
CA THR A 349 17.23 14.78 -37.23
C THR A 349 16.61 13.58 -36.51
N GLY A 350 17.30 13.02 -35.52
CA GLY A 350 16.81 11.87 -34.74
C GLY A 350 17.74 11.49 -33.58
N LEU A 351 17.51 10.34 -32.95
CA LEU A 351 18.31 9.83 -31.84
C LEU A 351 18.50 8.31 -31.90
N TYR A 352 19.73 7.80 -31.85
CA TYR A 352 20.03 6.35 -31.78
C TYR A 352 21.24 6.05 -30.88
N GLU A 353 21.41 4.80 -30.45
CA GLU A 353 22.40 4.41 -29.41
C GLU A 353 22.22 5.22 -28.10
N HIS A 354 20.99 5.67 -27.84
CA HIS A 354 20.57 6.28 -26.59
C HIS A 354 20.00 5.21 -25.66
N THR A 355 19.84 5.56 -24.40
CA THR A 355 19.15 4.72 -23.43
C THR A 355 17.82 5.34 -23.02
N ALA A 356 16.91 4.50 -22.54
CA ALA A 356 15.70 4.94 -21.86
C ALA A 356 15.48 4.09 -20.60
N ALA A 357 15.10 4.75 -19.50
CA ALA A 357 14.78 4.12 -18.24
C ALA A 357 13.35 4.48 -17.80
N LEU A 358 12.66 3.52 -17.19
CA LEU A 358 11.38 3.77 -16.54
C LEU A 358 11.62 4.41 -15.17
N ALA A 359 11.08 5.60 -14.95
CA ALA A 359 10.94 6.22 -13.66
C ALA A 359 9.51 6.03 -13.14
N THR A 360 9.35 5.73 -11.87
CA THR A 360 8.05 5.53 -11.22
C THR A 360 7.98 6.33 -9.93
N THR A 361 6.81 6.75 -9.50
CA THR A 361 6.62 7.27 -8.13
C THR A 361 5.19 7.01 -7.69
N VAL A 362 4.87 7.18 -6.40
CA VAL A 362 3.50 7.03 -5.90
C VAL A 362 3.04 8.34 -5.27
N VAL A 363 2.05 8.98 -5.90
CA VAL A 363 1.43 10.22 -5.43
C VAL A 363 -0.01 9.93 -5.05
N GLY A 364 -0.38 10.20 -3.78
CA GLY A 364 -1.76 10.01 -3.34
C GLY A 364 -2.29 8.57 -3.44
N GLY A 365 -1.40 7.56 -3.48
CA GLY A 365 -1.78 6.16 -3.67
C GLY A 365 -1.93 5.74 -5.14
N THR A 366 -1.64 6.64 -6.08
CA THR A 366 -1.57 6.33 -7.51
C THR A 366 -0.10 6.27 -7.95
N THR A 367 0.27 5.21 -8.65
CA THR A 367 1.59 5.14 -9.30
C THR A 367 1.60 6.00 -10.55
N GLU A 368 2.56 6.91 -10.62
CA GLU A 368 2.85 7.77 -11.76
C GLU A 368 4.13 7.30 -12.44
N TYR A 369 4.20 7.49 -13.76
CA TYR A 369 5.25 6.92 -14.60
C TYR A 369 5.87 7.98 -15.53
N ALA A 370 7.19 7.90 -15.71
CA ALA A 370 7.89 8.67 -16.73
C ALA A 370 8.97 7.83 -17.42
N ILE A 371 9.33 8.22 -18.63
CA ILE A 371 10.43 7.65 -19.39
C ILE A 371 11.54 8.69 -19.42
N VAL A 372 12.72 8.34 -18.93
CA VAL A 372 13.90 9.22 -18.98
C VAL A 372 14.82 8.75 -20.09
N VAL A 373 15.10 9.64 -21.05
CA VAL A 373 15.94 9.39 -22.22
C VAL A 373 17.25 10.17 -22.09
N ALA A 374 18.38 9.50 -22.31
CA ALA A 374 19.70 10.12 -22.19
C ALA A 374 20.71 9.56 -23.21
N GLY A 375 21.69 10.39 -23.55
CA GLY A 375 22.76 10.07 -24.49
C GLY A 375 22.26 9.84 -25.93
N GLY A 376 23.11 9.24 -26.75
CA GLY A 376 22.83 8.88 -28.13
C GLY A 376 23.40 9.84 -29.18
N LYS A 377 23.47 9.36 -30.42
CA LYS A 377 23.91 10.13 -31.59
C LYS A 377 22.72 10.79 -32.28
N GLN A 378 22.97 11.99 -32.81
CA GLN A 378 21.95 12.85 -33.41
C GLN A 378 21.98 12.88 -34.94
N ASN A 379 23.08 12.39 -35.54
CA ASN A 379 23.27 12.31 -36.98
C ASN A 379 24.02 11.02 -37.40
N LEU A 380 23.94 10.66 -38.69
CA LEU A 380 24.49 9.37 -39.18
C LEU A 380 26.02 9.35 -39.18
N ALA A 381 26.66 10.51 -39.29
CA ALA A 381 28.11 10.64 -39.17
C ALA A 381 28.61 10.33 -37.76
N GLY A 382 27.75 10.42 -36.75
CA GLY A 382 28.06 10.10 -35.35
C GLY A 382 29.00 11.09 -34.66
N ASP A 383 29.23 12.26 -35.26
CA ASP A 383 29.99 13.39 -34.68
C ASP A 383 29.11 14.32 -33.84
N GLN A 384 27.78 14.27 -34.00
CA GLN A 384 26.82 14.93 -33.12
C GLN A 384 26.26 13.95 -32.09
N VAL A 385 26.50 14.24 -30.81
CA VAL A 385 26.07 13.40 -29.68
C VAL A 385 25.25 14.24 -28.72
N ASN A 386 24.12 13.69 -28.29
CA ASN A 386 23.22 14.31 -27.34
C ASN A 386 23.87 14.39 -25.95
N GLU A 387 23.87 15.59 -25.38
CA GLU A 387 24.33 15.85 -24.01
C GLU A 387 23.18 15.95 -23.00
N PHE A 388 21.95 16.13 -23.49
CA PHE A 388 20.81 16.46 -22.65
C PHE A 388 20.00 15.22 -22.23
N VAL A 389 19.33 15.35 -21.08
CA VAL A 389 18.40 14.37 -20.54
C VAL A 389 16.98 14.86 -20.74
N PHE A 390 16.11 13.98 -21.25
CA PHE A 390 14.71 14.27 -21.51
C PHE A 390 13.82 13.40 -20.61
N ARG A 391 12.68 13.95 -20.20
CA ARG A 391 11.66 13.20 -19.44
C ARG A 391 10.32 13.24 -20.15
N GLY A 392 9.77 12.07 -20.45
CA GLY A 392 8.41 11.91 -20.94
C GLY A 392 7.48 11.40 -19.85
N ARG A 393 6.53 12.21 -19.37
CA ARG A 393 5.49 11.74 -18.44
C ARG A 393 4.47 10.89 -19.20
N VAL A 394 4.13 9.71 -18.66
CA VAL A 394 3.22 8.76 -19.30
C VAL A 394 1.82 8.91 -18.74
N ASN A 395 0.83 9.11 -19.61
CA ASN A 395 -0.57 9.05 -19.21
C ASN A 395 -1.00 7.59 -19.02
N ARG A 396 -1.36 7.21 -17.79
CA ARG A 396 -1.72 5.82 -17.42
C ARG A 396 -2.96 5.26 -18.14
N THR A 397 -3.82 6.12 -18.67
CA THR A 397 -5.08 5.73 -19.31
C THR A 397 -4.91 5.42 -20.78
N ASN A 398 -4.12 6.23 -21.50
CA ASN A 398 -4.03 6.16 -22.96
C ASN A 398 -2.59 5.99 -23.50
N GLY A 399 -1.59 5.95 -22.62
CA GLY A 399 -0.19 5.76 -22.97
C GLY A 399 0.46 6.95 -23.69
N VAL A 400 -0.22 8.09 -23.85
CA VAL A 400 0.39 9.28 -24.45
C VAL A 400 1.54 9.79 -23.57
N VAL A 401 2.64 10.20 -24.20
CA VAL A 401 3.84 10.74 -23.53
C VAL A 401 3.93 12.25 -23.73
N THR A 402 4.11 12.98 -22.63
CA THR A 402 4.36 14.43 -22.65
C THR A 402 5.81 14.70 -22.27
N TRP A 403 6.57 15.26 -23.21
CA TRP A 403 8.03 15.47 -23.04
C TRP A 403 8.39 16.80 -22.39
N SER A 404 9.47 16.80 -21.62
CA SER A 404 10.19 17.99 -21.14
C SER A 404 11.68 17.86 -21.44
N ASP A 405 12.28 18.93 -21.96
CA ASP A 405 13.72 19.14 -22.13
C ASP A 405 14.37 19.81 -20.90
N ARG A 406 13.55 20.13 -19.90
CA ARG A 406 13.94 20.71 -18.61
C ARG A 406 13.35 19.86 -17.49
N PRO A 407 13.88 18.65 -17.26
CA PRO A 407 13.27 17.67 -16.37
C PRO A 407 13.59 17.93 -14.89
N ASN A 408 13.51 19.18 -14.41
CA ASN A 408 13.79 19.56 -13.02
C ASN A 408 12.97 20.78 -12.58
N PRO A 409 12.84 21.03 -11.26
CA PRO A 409 12.01 22.13 -10.75
C PRO A 409 12.58 23.52 -11.07
N ALA A 410 13.89 23.63 -11.29
CA ALA A 410 14.55 24.88 -11.66
C ALA A 410 14.30 25.28 -13.14
N ASN A 411 13.63 24.42 -13.91
CA ASN A 411 13.36 24.61 -15.33
C ASN A 411 14.66 24.85 -16.14
N GLU A 412 15.71 24.08 -15.83
CA GLU A 412 17.02 24.13 -16.48
C GLU A 412 17.24 22.92 -17.40
N GLN A 413 18.15 23.02 -18.36
CA GLN A 413 18.59 21.83 -19.10
C GLN A 413 19.46 20.94 -18.19
N VAL A 414 19.29 19.62 -18.31
CA VAL A 414 20.05 18.64 -17.54
C VAL A 414 20.98 17.88 -18.46
N THR A 415 22.24 17.71 -18.06
CA THR A 415 23.24 16.93 -18.78
C THR A 415 23.79 15.78 -17.94
N LEU A 416 24.28 14.73 -18.61
CA LEU A 416 25.08 13.66 -17.98
C LEU A 416 26.48 14.19 -17.63
N GLU A 417 26.62 14.86 -16.48
CA GLU A 417 27.88 15.43 -15.96
C GLU A 417 28.74 16.26 -16.96
N GLY A 418 28.10 16.83 -17.99
CA GLY A 418 28.77 17.57 -19.06
C GLY A 418 29.41 16.69 -20.15
N ASP A 419 29.29 15.37 -20.07
CA ASP A 419 29.83 14.42 -21.05
C ASP A 419 28.77 14.05 -22.11
N ARG A 420 29.11 14.29 -23.38
CA ARG A 420 28.38 13.74 -24.53
C ARG A 420 28.65 12.24 -24.64
N ARG A 421 27.63 11.39 -24.46
CA ARG A 421 27.79 9.93 -24.49
C ARG A 421 26.79 9.23 -25.40
N TYR A 422 27.24 8.16 -26.06
CA TYR A 422 26.40 7.21 -26.79
C TYR A 422 26.80 5.78 -26.46
N GLY A 423 25.95 4.81 -26.81
CA GLY A 423 26.15 3.40 -26.45
C GLY A 423 26.13 3.17 -24.94
N LEU A 424 25.38 4.03 -24.24
CA LEU A 424 25.16 3.97 -22.81
C LEU A 424 23.94 3.07 -22.54
N THR A 425 23.90 2.44 -21.38
CA THR A 425 22.74 1.68 -20.90
C THR A 425 22.24 2.26 -19.58
N SER A 426 21.01 1.96 -19.20
CA SER A 426 20.44 2.46 -17.95
C SER A 426 19.54 1.47 -17.26
N VAL A 427 19.51 1.59 -15.94
CA VAL A 427 18.54 0.92 -15.08
C VAL A 427 17.94 1.93 -14.10
N ALA A 428 16.75 1.65 -13.60
CA ALA A 428 16.09 2.49 -12.61
C ALA A 428 15.54 1.62 -11.49
N TYR A 429 15.87 1.98 -10.26
CA TYR A 429 15.45 1.25 -9.07
C TYR A 429 15.18 2.24 -7.95
N ASN A 430 14.06 2.09 -7.24
CA ASN A 430 13.72 2.88 -6.05
C ASN A 430 13.86 4.40 -6.29
N ASN A 431 13.33 4.88 -7.42
CA ASN A 431 13.33 6.29 -7.84
C ASN A 431 14.73 6.90 -8.08
N LYS A 432 15.73 6.04 -8.25
CA LYS A 432 17.09 6.40 -8.68
C LYS A 432 17.28 5.93 -10.12
N LEU A 433 17.98 6.74 -10.90
CA LEU A 433 18.34 6.46 -12.29
C LEU A 433 19.83 6.21 -12.36
N TYR A 434 20.23 5.10 -12.97
CA TYR A 434 21.63 4.72 -13.16
C TYR A 434 21.95 4.70 -14.65
N MET A 435 22.94 5.49 -15.05
CA MET A 435 23.44 5.64 -16.40
C MET A 435 24.83 5.03 -16.47
N ILE A 436 24.97 3.91 -17.17
CA ILE A 436 26.11 3.01 -17.04
C ILE A 436 26.94 3.00 -18.33
N GLY A 437 28.22 3.33 -18.18
CA GLY A 437 29.24 3.20 -19.22
C GLY A 437 29.08 4.20 -20.38
N GLY A 438 29.22 3.69 -21.60
CA GLY A 438 29.10 4.45 -22.84
C GLY A 438 30.44 5.02 -23.34
N ARG A 439 30.38 5.72 -24.48
CA ARG A 439 31.54 6.28 -25.17
C ARG A 439 31.30 7.74 -25.57
N GLY A 440 32.34 8.57 -25.48
CA GLY A 440 32.34 9.95 -25.95
C GLY A 440 32.75 10.13 -27.43
N THR A 441 32.91 11.38 -27.85
CA THR A 441 33.21 11.76 -29.26
C THR A 441 34.68 11.60 -29.67
N GLY A 442 35.61 11.37 -28.74
CA GLY A 442 37.04 11.16 -29.01
C GLY A 442 37.52 9.69 -29.04
N SER A 443 38.77 9.45 -29.45
CA SER A 443 39.45 8.13 -29.30
C SER A 443 39.81 7.87 -27.83
N ASN A 444 39.58 6.64 -27.32
CA ASN A 444 39.77 6.24 -25.91
C ASN A 444 38.80 6.90 -24.89
N THR A 445 37.56 7.14 -25.29
CA THR A 445 36.52 7.78 -24.45
C THR A 445 35.50 6.81 -23.87
N VAL A 446 35.81 5.50 -23.84
CA VAL A 446 34.92 4.50 -23.23
C VAL A 446 34.97 4.64 -21.72
N SER A 447 33.80 4.73 -21.10
CA SER A 447 33.65 5.00 -19.68
C SER A 447 33.25 3.73 -18.91
N GLY A 448 33.80 3.58 -17.71
CA GLY A 448 33.30 2.63 -16.70
C GLY A 448 32.38 3.30 -15.68
N LYS A 449 32.12 4.61 -15.81
CA LYS A 449 31.36 5.38 -14.82
C LYS A 449 29.89 4.92 -14.75
N VAL A 450 29.35 4.90 -13.53
CA VAL A 450 27.93 4.67 -13.27
C VAL A 450 27.33 5.91 -12.62
N GLN A 451 26.76 6.77 -13.45
CA GLN A 451 26.18 8.03 -12.99
C GLN A 451 24.78 7.79 -12.43
N THR A 452 24.50 8.36 -11.28
CA THR A 452 23.26 8.22 -10.53
C THR A 452 22.55 9.57 -10.43
N ALA A 453 21.25 9.60 -10.69
CA ALA A 453 20.37 10.72 -10.41
C ALA A 453 19.15 10.27 -9.61
N VAL A 454 18.48 11.23 -8.97
CA VAL A 454 17.27 11.01 -8.16
C VAL A 454 16.16 11.91 -8.68
N HIS A 455 14.92 11.45 -8.66
CA HIS A 455 13.77 12.29 -8.97
C HIS A 455 12.77 12.37 -7.80
N ASP A 456 12.06 13.49 -7.70
CA ASP A 456 11.02 13.72 -6.68
C ASP A 456 9.69 13.00 -7.00
N ASP A 457 8.65 13.31 -6.23
CA ASP A 457 7.28 12.84 -6.43
C ASP A 457 6.61 13.38 -7.70
N GLN A 458 7.16 14.44 -8.28
CA GLN A 458 6.76 14.98 -9.58
C GLN A 458 7.61 14.40 -10.72
N LEU A 459 8.41 13.36 -10.45
CA LEU A 459 9.33 12.76 -11.42
C LEU A 459 10.29 13.82 -11.99
N GLU A 460 10.60 14.87 -11.23
CA GLU A 460 11.57 15.91 -11.56
C GLU A 460 12.93 15.55 -10.97
N LEU A 461 13.98 15.64 -11.79
CA LEU A 461 15.35 15.38 -11.35
C LEU A 461 15.75 16.40 -10.30
N LEU A 462 16.25 15.91 -9.18
CA LEU A 462 16.74 16.70 -8.09
C LEU A 462 18.26 16.79 -8.15
N ARG A 463 18.80 17.95 -7.77
CA ARG A 463 20.23 18.03 -7.43
C ARG A 463 20.43 17.44 -6.05
N VAL A 464 21.45 16.59 -5.95
CA VAL A 464 21.93 16.08 -4.67
C VAL A 464 22.49 17.25 -3.87
N PRO A 465 22.27 17.32 -2.55
CA PRO A 465 22.81 18.39 -1.72
C PRO A 465 24.33 18.52 -1.89
N GLY A 466 24.80 19.74 -2.15
CA GLY A 466 26.22 20.03 -2.40
C GLY A 466 26.72 19.71 -3.82
N ALA A 467 25.92 19.08 -4.68
CA ALA A 467 26.29 18.82 -6.08
C ALA A 467 25.91 20.00 -7.00
N THR A 468 26.79 20.29 -7.97
CA THR A 468 26.50 21.25 -9.05
C THR A 468 25.77 20.62 -10.23
N GLN A 469 25.78 19.28 -10.32
CA GLN A 469 25.21 18.49 -11.39
C GLN A 469 24.06 17.61 -10.85
N TYR A 470 23.14 17.20 -11.74
CA TYR A 470 22.00 16.34 -11.39
C TYR A 470 22.36 14.85 -11.36
N PHE A 471 23.33 14.45 -12.18
CA PHE A 471 23.93 13.13 -12.17
C PHE A 471 25.25 13.19 -11.41
N ILE A 472 25.49 12.22 -10.54
CA ILE A 472 26.70 12.08 -9.71
C ILE A 472 27.17 10.63 -9.70
N GLY A 473 28.44 10.33 -9.39
CA GLY A 473 28.92 8.94 -9.19
C GLY A 473 29.97 8.52 -10.22
N ASN A 474 31.21 8.88 -9.93
CA ASN A 474 32.26 8.96 -10.95
C ASN A 474 33.64 8.44 -10.57
N ALA A 475 33.84 8.09 -9.31
CA ALA A 475 35.13 7.70 -8.78
C ALA A 475 34.94 6.71 -7.63
N GLY A 476 35.94 5.87 -7.38
CA GLY A 476 35.88 4.86 -6.33
C GLY A 476 35.29 3.52 -6.81
N PRO A 477 34.72 2.69 -5.91
CA PRO A 477 34.19 1.36 -6.24
C PRO A 477 32.97 1.37 -7.18
N ASP A 478 32.38 2.53 -7.43
CA ASP A 478 31.14 2.74 -8.20
C ASP A 478 31.34 2.75 -9.73
N VAL A 479 32.46 2.19 -10.21
CA VAL A 479 32.74 2.02 -11.64
C VAL A 479 32.67 0.56 -12.02
N LEU A 480 32.32 0.29 -13.27
CA LEU A 480 32.46 -1.05 -13.83
C LEU A 480 33.92 -1.52 -13.69
N PRO A 481 34.16 -2.82 -13.41
CA PRO A 481 35.51 -3.36 -13.29
C PRO A 481 36.34 -3.08 -14.55
N GLU A 482 35.67 -3.04 -15.70
CA GLU A 482 36.25 -2.57 -16.95
C GLU A 482 35.25 -1.68 -17.72
N PRO A 483 35.72 -0.59 -18.37
CA PRO A 483 34.88 0.26 -19.21
C PRO A 483 34.18 -0.50 -20.36
N ARG A 484 32.92 -0.13 -20.64
CA ARG A 484 32.10 -0.74 -21.70
C ARG A 484 31.24 0.29 -22.43
N PHE A 485 31.03 0.08 -23.72
CA PHE A 485 29.99 0.75 -24.52
C PHE A 485 29.21 -0.26 -25.36
N ASN A 486 27.96 0.04 -25.69
CA ASN A 486 27.01 -0.90 -26.31
C ASN A 486 26.85 -2.19 -25.48
N ALA A 487 27.04 -2.10 -24.17
CA ALA A 487 26.62 -3.14 -23.22
C ALA A 487 25.12 -2.99 -22.96
N ALA A 488 24.50 -4.07 -22.54
CA ALA A 488 23.12 -4.05 -22.08
C ALA A 488 23.06 -4.06 -20.55
N ALA A 489 21.99 -3.53 -19.96
CA ALA A 489 21.77 -3.63 -18.53
C ALA A 489 20.32 -3.98 -18.20
N THR A 490 20.14 -4.68 -17.09
CA THR A 490 18.82 -5.09 -16.59
C THR A 490 18.86 -5.22 -15.07
N LEU A 491 17.69 -5.20 -14.45
CA LEU A 491 17.50 -5.39 -13.01
C LEU A 491 16.82 -6.72 -12.73
N MET A 492 17.14 -7.30 -11.57
CA MET A 492 16.49 -8.46 -10.99
C MET A 492 16.27 -8.22 -9.51
N ASP A 493 15.08 -8.48 -9.01
CA ASP A 493 14.81 -8.37 -7.56
C ASP A 493 15.66 -9.39 -6.79
N ALA A 494 16.27 -8.95 -5.69
CA ALA A 494 17.00 -9.85 -4.79
C ALA A 494 16.05 -10.50 -3.79
N LEU A 495 16.34 -11.75 -3.41
CA LEU A 495 15.58 -12.49 -2.39
C LEU A 495 16.41 -12.64 -1.11
N PRO A 496 15.80 -12.57 0.08
CA PRO A 496 16.50 -12.86 1.33
C PRO A 496 16.93 -14.34 1.41
N PRO A 497 18.04 -14.67 2.09
CA PRO A 497 18.49 -16.05 2.29
C PRO A 497 17.43 -16.93 2.98
N THR A 498 17.34 -18.21 2.61
CA THR A 498 16.35 -19.15 3.20
C THR A 498 16.73 -19.67 4.58
N ASP A 499 18.03 -19.77 4.84
CA ASP A 499 18.68 -20.21 6.09
C ASP A 499 18.88 -19.07 7.09
N ASN A 500 18.94 -17.84 6.59
CA ASN A 500 18.83 -16.63 7.36
C ASN A 500 17.74 -15.72 6.75
N PRO A 501 16.44 -16.01 6.98
CA PRO A 501 15.35 -15.13 6.53
C PRO A 501 15.36 -13.78 7.28
N THR A 502 16.15 -13.68 8.34
CA THR A 502 16.60 -12.46 9.05
C THR A 502 17.96 -11.95 8.54
N GLY A 503 18.38 -12.40 7.35
CA GLY A 503 19.57 -11.99 6.62
C GLY A 503 19.39 -10.56 6.14
N ASN A 504 19.47 -9.70 7.12
CA ASN A 504 19.27 -8.28 7.15
C ASN A 504 19.87 -7.60 5.90
N ASP A 505 21.06 -8.03 5.47
CA ASP A 505 21.81 -7.45 4.36
C ASP A 505 21.08 -7.47 3.01
N ILE A 506 20.11 -8.37 2.74
CA ILE A 506 19.46 -8.56 1.41
C ILE A 506 18.03 -8.03 1.25
N LEU A 507 17.49 -7.46 2.30
CA LEU A 507 16.12 -6.95 2.30
C LEU A 507 15.97 -5.64 1.50
N GLY A 508 14.96 -5.54 0.63
CA GLY A 508 14.70 -4.33 -0.17
C GLY A 508 15.78 -4.01 -1.23
N SER A 509 16.49 -5.02 -1.71
CA SER A 509 17.60 -4.87 -2.68
C SER A 509 17.30 -5.50 -4.05
N ALA A 510 18.06 -5.11 -5.06
CA ALA A 510 18.04 -5.65 -6.41
C ALA A 510 19.47 -5.87 -6.92
N TRP A 511 19.61 -6.78 -7.88
CA TRP A 511 20.82 -6.99 -8.65
C TRP A 511 20.72 -6.25 -9.99
N ALA A 512 21.68 -5.38 -10.26
CA ALA A 512 21.88 -4.80 -11.58
C ALA A 512 22.92 -5.62 -12.33
N PHE A 513 22.61 -6.00 -13.57
CA PHE A 513 23.54 -6.72 -14.44
C PHE A 513 23.96 -5.82 -15.59
N VAL A 514 25.24 -5.88 -15.95
CA VAL A 514 25.79 -5.26 -17.16
C VAL A 514 26.43 -6.35 -18.00
N VAL A 515 25.94 -6.49 -19.22
CA VAL A 515 26.14 -7.69 -20.04
C VAL A 515 26.88 -7.35 -21.32
N GLY A 516 28.02 -8.01 -21.53
CA GLY A 516 28.84 -7.91 -22.73
C GLY A 516 29.30 -6.48 -23.04
N GLY A 517 29.10 -6.07 -24.28
CA GLY A 517 29.52 -4.77 -24.81
C GLY A 517 30.92 -4.80 -25.40
N ASN A 518 31.34 -3.64 -25.91
CA ASN A 518 32.67 -3.46 -26.47
C ASN A 518 33.63 -2.92 -25.42
N THR A 519 34.85 -3.46 -25.42
CA THR A 519 35.99 -2.93 -24.68
C THR A 519 36.46 -1.58 -25.25
N ALA A 520 37.41 -0.91 -24.58
CA ALA A 520 38.03 0.31 -25.11
C ALA A 520 38.66 0.14 -26.50
N ALA A 521 39.12 -1.07 -26.83
CA ALA A 521 39.67 -1.43 -28.14
C ALA A 521 38.58 -1.68 -29.21
N GLY A 522 37.29 -1.61 -28.86
CA GLY A 522 36.18 -1.89 -29.76
C GLY A 522 35.94 -3.38 -30.00
N VAL A 523 36.47 -4.25 -29.14
CA VAL A 523 36.31 -5.71 -29.23
C VAL A 523 35.12 -6.14 -28.36
N PRO A 524 34.17 -6.95 -28.88
CA PRO A 524 33.10 -7.54 -28.08
C PRO A 524 33.62 -8.38 -26.91
N SER A 525 32.90 -8.37 -25.80
CA SER A 525 33.29 -9.08 -24.57
C SER A 525 32.21 -10.07 -24.13
N ASP A 526 32.64 -11.14 -23.48
CA ASP A 526 31.80 -12.13 -22.79
C ASP A 526 31.58 -11.77 -21.30
N SER A 527 32.08 -10.63 -20.85
CA SER A 527 32.00 -10.24 -19.43
C SER A 527 30.56 -10.01 -18.98
N LEU A 528 30.24 -10.51 -17.79
CA LEU A 528 29.02 -10.21 -17.05
C LEU A 528 29.39 -9.59 -15.71
N PHE A 529 28.99 -8.34 -15.51
CA PHE A 529 29.15 -7.63 -14.25
C PHE A 529 27.83 -7.60 -13.49
N ARG A 530 27.92 -7.64 -12.17
CA ARG A 530 26.79 -7.40 -11.28
C ARG A 530 27.13 -6.31 -10.26
N GLY A 531 26.14 -5.50 -9.95
CA GLY A 531 26.14 -4.54 -8.86
C GLY A 531 24.91 -4.78 -8.01
N ARG A 532 25.00 -4.43 -6.73
CA ARG A 532 23.88 -4.53 -5.81
C ARG A 532 23.33 -3.13 -5.54
N LEU A 533 22.01 -3.02 -5.62
CA LEU A 533 21.21 -1.81 -5.39
C LEU A 533 20.31 -2.03 -4.16
N GLY A 534 20.21 -1.07 -3.26
CA GLY A 534 19.40 -1.18 -2.04
C GLY A 534 19.99 -2.13 -0.98
N GLY A 535 19.26 -2.31 0.12
CA GLY A 535 19.68 -3.13 1.28
C GLY A 535 20.43 -2.35 2.36
N LEU A 536 20.91 -3.05 3.38
CA LEU A 536 21.58 -2.46 4.55
C LEU A 536 22.96 -1.89 4.26
N ASP A 537 23.58 -2.37 3.19
CA ASP A 537 24.92 -1.92 2.83
C ASP A 537 24.90 -0.52 2.18
N GLU A 538 23.72 0.01 1.84
CA GLU A 538 23.52 1.38 1.36
C GLU A 538 23.62 2.44 2.50
N VAL A 539 24.10 2.09 3.70
CA VAL A 539 23.85 2.92 4.90
C VAL A 539 25.09 3.61 5.48
N ILE A 540 26.26 3.42 4.89
CA ILE A 540 27.47 4.12 5.34
C ILE A 540 27.29 5.63 5.12
N GLU A 541 27.71 6.44 6.10
CA GLU A 541 27.57 7.91 6.13
C GLU A 541 27.99 8.56 4.80
N GLY A 542 27.01 9.07 4.06
CA GLY A 542 27.18 9.72 2.75
C GLY A 542 25.97 10.60 2.44
N ASN A 543 26.01 11.35 1.32
CA ASN A 543 24.89 12.19 0.92
C ASN A 543 23.63 11.34 0.71
N ARG A 544 22.52 11.65 1.38
CA ARG A 544 21.23 10.99 1.21
C ARG A 544 20.26 11.82 0.39
N THR A 545 19.19 11.17 -0.07
CA THR A 545 18.07 11.86 -0.71
C THR A 545 17.46 12.87 0.27
N THR A 546 16.96 13.99 -0.25
CA THR A 546 16.38 15.07 0.58
C THR A 546 15.02 14.69 1.17
N GLU A 547 14.34 13.74 0.52
CA GLU A 547 13.05 13.20 0.91
C GLU A 547 12.80 11.80 0.32
N GLY A 548 11.84 11.09 0.88
CA GLY A 548 11.42 9.79 0.38
C GLY A 548 10.20 9.25 1.11
N TRP A 549 9.52 8.32 0.46
CA TRP A 549 8.36 7.62 1.01
C TRP A 549 8.69 6.16 1.31
N PHE A 550 8.09 5.67 2.39
CA PHE A 550 7.97 4.25 2.64
C PHE A 550 6.48 3.91 2.78
N TYR A 551 6.04 2.90 2.05
CA TYR A 551 4.69 2.35 2.13
C TYR A 551 4.80 0.99 2.80
N SER A 552 4.10 0.81 3.91
CA SER A 552 4.11 -0.48 4.60
C SER A 552 3.41 -1.56 3.76
N ASN A 553 3.64 -2.83 4.07
CA ASN A 553 2.72 -3.87 3.61
C ASN A 553 1.33 -3.68 4.27
N VAL A 554 0.33 -4.40 3.78
CA VAL A 554 -1.01 -4.41 4.37
C VAL A 554 -1.06 -5.39 5.54
N PHE A 555 -1.50 -4.89 6.69
CA PHE A 555 -1.57 -5.68 7.92
C PHE A 555 -3.01 -6.10 8.23
N PRO A 556 -3.22 -7.38 8.58
CA PRO A 556 -4.43 -7.78 9.26
C PRO A 556 -4.41 -7.24 10.69
N VAL A 557 -5.44 -6.48 11.04
CA VAL A 557 -5.59 -5.89 12.38
C VAL A 557 -6.77 -6.48 13.14
N THR A 558 -7.35 -7.58 12.66
CA THR A 558 -8.43 -8.29 13.33
C THR A 558 -8.04 -8.77 14.73
N ILE A 559 -9.04 -9.00 15.58
CA ILE A 559 -8.89 -9.63 16.88
C ILE A 559 -9.62 -10.98 16.85
N SER A 560 -8.88 -12.03 17.18
CA SER A 560 -9.43 -13.38 17.32
C SER A 560 -10.21 -13.48 18.63
N ALA A 561 -11.50 -13.79 18.54
CA ALA A 561 -12.36 -14.10 19.69
C ALA A 561 -13.21 -15.33 19.35
N ASP A 562 -13.20 -16.34 20.23
CA ASP A 562 -13.94 -17.60 20.07
C ASP A 562 -13.64 -18.35 18.75
N GLY A 563 -12.41 -18.26 18.27
CA GLY A 563 -12.00 -18.88 17.00
C GLY A 563 -12.47 -18.14 15.74
N VAL A 564 -13.10 -16.97 15.89
CA VAL A 564 -13.55 -16.11 14.79
C VAL A 564 -12.69 -14.84 14.75
N GLN A 565 -12.20 -14.48 13.57
CA GLN A 565 -11.51 -13.20 13.35
C GLN A 565 -12.54 -12.08 13.23
N ASN A 566 -12.41 -11.05 14.09
CA ASN A 566 -13.31 -9.91 14.11
C ASN A 566 -12.58 -8.64 13.72
N ASP A 567 -13.30 -7.69 13.13
CA ASP A 567 -12.78 -6.35 12.94
C ASP A 567 -12.33 -5.74 14.26
N SER A 568 -11.38 -4.83 14.20
CA SER A 568 -10.85 -4.11 15.37
C SER A 568 -11.24 -2.65 15.31
N ARG A 569 -11.44 -2.01 16.46
CA ARG A 569 -11.46 -0.54 16.57
C ARG A 569 -10.08 -0.08 17.00
N VAL A 570 -9.41 0.67 16.13
CA VAL A 570 -8.10 1.28 16.41
C VAL A 570 -8.31 2.53 17.26
N LEU A 571 -7.59 2.64 18.37
CA LEU A 571 -7.72 3.73 19.34
C LEU A 571 -6.57 4.74 19.21
N SER A 572 -5.35 4.26 19.02
CA SER A 572 -4.17 5.10 18.86
C SER A 572 -3.16 4.45 17.93
N VAL A 573 -2.35 5.30 17.32
CA VAL A 573 -1.16 4.91 16.55
C VAL A 573 0.05 5.51 17.24
N SER A 574 1.06 4.68 17.47
CA SER A 574 2.37 5.08 17.96
C SER A 574 3.43 4.80 16.91
N TRP A 575 4.44 5.64 16.78
CA TRP A 575 5.65 5.34 16.01
C TRP A 575 6.91 5.78 16.74
N PHE A 576 7.94 4.93 16.73
CA PHE A 576 9.24 5.20 17.31
C PHE A 576 10.20 5.66 16.22
N ALA A 577 10.76 6.85 16.40
CA ALA A 577 11.62 7.49 15.42
C ALA A 577 12.80 8.24 16.06
N GLU A 578 13.86 8.40 15.29
CA GLU A 578 14.99 9.28 15.59
C GLU A 578 15.02 10.38 14.52
N VAL A 579 14.94 11.64 14.95
CA VAL A 579 14.88 12.83 14.08
C VAL A 579 15.87 13.87 14.61
N SER A 580 17.09 13.83 14.09
CA SER A 580 18.15 14.74 14.53
C SER A 580 17.97 16.17 14.01
N ARG A 581 17.25 17.00 14.80
CA ARG A 581 17.00 18.42 14.50
C ARG A 581 18.13 19.37 14.93
N GLN A 582 19.15 18.86 15.62
CA GLN A 582 20.31 19.67 15.99
C GLN A 582 21.06 20.17 14.75
N VAL A 583 21.09 19.36 13.70
CA VAL A 583 21.84 19.66 12.46
C VAL A 583 20.92 20.07 11.32
N ASN A 584 19.76 19.41 11.19
CA ASN A 584 18.72 19.79 10.23
C ASN A 584 17.44 20.24 10.97
N PRO A 585 17.25 21.56 11.23
CA PRO A 585 16.23 22.05 12.16
C PRO A 585 14.80 21.61 11.86
N ASN A 586 14.47 21.44 10.58
CA ASN A 586 13.12 21.11 10.13
C ASN A 586 12.98 19.64 9.70
N ALA A 587 13.93 18.77 10.06
CA ALA A 587 13.85 17.33 9.79
C ALA A 587 12.57 16.73 10.38
N ASP A 588 11.94 15.79 9.66
CA ASP A 588 10.63 15.28 10.04
C ASP A 588 10.25 13.92 9.39
N ILE A 589 9.25 13.24 9.96
CA ILE A 589 8.60 12.06 9.40
C ILE A 589 7.09 12.28 9.37
N ARG A 590 6.52 12.57 8.20
CA ARG A 590 5.06 12.72 8.08
C ARG A 590 4.37 11.37 7.98
N PHE A 591 3.54 11.04 8.96
CA PHE A 591 2.82 9.77 9.06
C PHE A 591 1.40 9.85 8.50
N GLN A 592 1.03 8.87 7.67
CA GLN A 592 -0.32 8.69 7.16
C GLN A 592 -0.76 7.23 7.23
N PHE A 593 -2.05 6.98 7.36
CA PHE A 593 -2.61 5.62 7.33
C PHE A 593 -3.93 5.53 6.58
N ARG A 594 -4.30 4.31 6.19
CA ARG A 594 -5.62 3.99 5.64
C ARG A 594 -6.12 2.66 6.21
N LYS A 595 -7.44 2.49 6.20
CA LYS A 595 -8.13 1.33 6.76
C LYS A 595 -9.28 0.87 5.86
N VAL A 596 -9.58 -0.43 5.89
CA VAL A 596 -10.79 -1.00 5.28
C VAL A 596 -11.46 -1.92 6.30
N ASN A 597 -12.79 -1.91 6.29
CA ASN A 597 -13.65 -2.74 7.14
C ASN A 597 -14.35 -3.84 6.30
N GLY A 598 -14.60 -5.01 6.90
CA GLY A 598 -15.23 -6.17 6.26
C GLY A 598 -14.41 -6.82 5.14
N ALA A 599 -13.09 -6.61 5.12
CA ALA A 599 -12.22 -7.20 4.10
C ALA A 599 -11.90 -8.67 4.40
N ASN A 600 -11.18 -9.34 3.49
CA ASN A 600 -10.59 -10.64 3.80
C ASN A 600 -9.62 -10.48 5.00
N PRO A 601 -9.80 -11.23 6.11
CA PRO A 601 -8.96 -11.10 7.30
C PRO A 601 -7.49 -11.46 7.07
N ASN A 602 -7.17 -12.08 5.92
CA ASN A 602 -5.78 -12.37 5.54
C ASN A 602 -5.07 -11.19 4.86
N CYS A 603 -5.80 -10.13 4.48
CA CYS A 603 -5.28 -8.90 3.85
C CYS A 603 -4.19 -9.17 2.79
N PRO A 604 -4.54 -9.77 1.63
CA PRO A 604 -3.57 -10.32 0.67
C PRO A 604 -2.64 -9.30 -0.02
N GLY A 605 -2.78 -8.00 0.27
CA GLY A 605 -1.99 -6.92 -0.30
C GLY A 605 -2.84 -5.67 -0.54
N GLU A 606 -2.32 -4.73 -1.33
CA GLU A 606 -2.99 -3.44 -1.56
C GLU A 606 -4.34 -3.54 -2.29
N SER A 607 -4.63 -4.68 -2.93
CA SER A 607 -5.89 -4.93 -3.63
C SER A 607 -7.14 -4.90 -2.72
N VAL A 608 -6.96 -4.93 -1.40
CA VAL A 608 -8.07 -4.72 -0.45
C VAL A 608 -8.54 -3.27 -0.41
N PHE A 609 -7.70 -2.33 -0.83
CA PHE A 609 -8.01 -0.90 -0.88
C PHE A 609 -8.48 -0.50 -2.27
N ARG A 610 -9.52 0.32 -2.32
CA ARG A 610 -9.95 1.03 -3.54
C ARG A 610 -9.08 2.26 -3.76
N GLU A 611 -8.95 2.70 -5.01
CA GLU A 611 -8.25 3.96 -5.32
C GLU A 611 -8.87 5.18 -4.61
N THR A 612 -10.14 5.10 -4.21
CA THR A 612 -10.86 6.17 -3.49
C THR A 612 -10.68 6.11 -1.97
N ASP A 613 -10.04 5.09 -1.42
CA ASP A 613 -9.90 4.95 0.03
C ASP A 613 -8.96 6.03 0.57
N ARG A 614 -9.44 6.76 1.57
CA ARG A 614 -8.79 7.95 2.12
C ARG A 614 -7.52 7.57 2.90
N TRP A 615 -6.46 8.32 2.66
CA TRP A 615 -5.32 8.43 3.57
C TRP A 615 -5.61 9.49 4.66
N TYR A 616 -5.41 9.11 5.91
CA TYR A 616 -5.57 9.93 7.10
C TYR A 616 -4.19 10.41 7.56
N ASP A 617 -4.02 11.73 7.66
CA ASP A 617 -2.81 12.36 8.17
C ASP A 617 -2.78 12.33 9.70
N LEU A 618 -1.70 11.81 10.30
CA LEU A 618 -1.50 11.79 11.75
C LEU A 618 -0.41 12.72 12.23
N ASP A 619 0.60 12.94 11.39
CA ASP A 619 1.65 13.92 11.65
C ASP A 619 1.46 15.11 10.69
N GLY A 620 1.64 16.32 11.20
CA GLY A 620 1.45 17.57 10.48
C GLY A 620 2.78 18.23 10.10
N ASP A 621 2.74 19.50 9.71
CA ASP A 621 3.95 20.29 9.52
C ASP A 621 4.54 20.74 10.87
N SER A 622 5.64 21.48 10.83
CA SER A 622 6.29 22.00 12.05
C SER A 622 5.43 22.94 12.89
N GLY A 623 4.26 23.35 12.39
CA GLY A 623 3.26 24.13 13.12
C GLY A 623 2.13 23.29 13.73
N SER A 624 2.09 21.98 13.48
CA SER A 624 1.09 21.06 14.02
C SER A 624 1.45 20.59 15.43
N ASP A 625 0.44 20.44 16.28
CA ASP A 625 0.57 19.81 17.61
C ASP A 625 1.03 18.34 17.54
N PHE A 626 0.97 17.73 16.35
CA PHE A 626 1.31 16.33 16.11
C PHE A 626 2.66 16.14 15.39
N PHE A 627 3.45 17.20 15.24
CA PHE A 627 4.82 17.16 14.70
C PHE A 627 5.66 16.09 15.40
N SER A 628 6.27 15.16 14.65
CA SER A 628 7.11 14.09 15.22
C SER A 628 8.13 14.65 16.21
N ARG A 629 8.38 13.96 17.31
CA ARG A 629 9.38 14.33 18.32
C ARG A 629 10.79 14.06 17.80
N ALA A 630 11.76 14.82 18.31
CA ALA A 630 13.16 14.74 17.89
C ALA A 630 13.78 13.35 18.13
N SER A 631 13.35 12.62 19.17
CA SER A 631 13.71 11.21 19.37
C SER A 631 12.70 10.55 20.31
N GLY A 632 12.34 9.30 20.05
CA GLY A 632 11.51 8.47 20.93
C GLY A 632 10.14 8.11 20.35
N GLU A 633 9.24 7.67 21.22
CA GLU A 633 7.87 7.32 20.85
C GLU A 633 7.01 8.57 20.63
N ASN A 634 6.42 8.65 19.45
CA ASN A 634 5.29 9.50 19.13
C ASN A 634 4.02 8.67 19.32
N LYS A 635 3.05 9.14 20.10
CA LYS A 635 1.76 8.45 20.30
C LYS A 635 0.62 9.43 20.08
N VAL A 636 -0.29 9.07 19.18
CA VAL A 636 -1.47 9.87 18.82
C VAL A 636 -2.72 9.04 19.05
N ARG A 637 -3.62 9.53 19.90
CA ARG A 637 -4.98 8.96 20.01
C ARG A 637 -5.82 9.50 18.87
N LEU A 638 -6.51 8.61 18.16
CA LEU A 638 -7.27 8.97 16.98
C LEU A 638 -8.46 9.90 17.31
N SER A 639 -9.01 9.78 18.53
CA SER A 639 -10.04 10.70 19.04
C SER A 639 -9.58 12.14 19.15
N ASP A 640 -8.29 12.36 19.41
CA ASP A 640 -7.75 13.70 19.67
C ASP A 640 -7.58 14.47 18.35
N VAL A 641 -7.39 13.75 17.23
CA VAL A 641 -7.23 14.32 15.89
C VAL A 641 -8.55 14.37 15.12
N PHE A 642 -9.36 13.30 15.22
CA PHE A 642 -10.54 13.10 14.38
C PHE A 642 -11.88 13.14 15.14
N GLY A 643 -11.85 13.52 16.42
CA GLY A 643 -13.06 13.68 17.23
C GLY A 643 -13.82 12.38 17.44
N SER A 644 -15.07 12.33 16.98
CA SER A 644 -15.98 11.18 17.18
C SER A 644 -15.91 10.11 16.09
N GLU A 645 -14.99 10.20 15.12
CA GLU A 645 -14.84 9.18 14.07
C GLU A 645 -14.34 7.85 14.65
N ASP A 646 -15.03 6.75 14.32
CA ASP A 646 -14.62 5.40 14.71
C ASP A 646 -13.73 4.72 13.68
N PHE A 647 -12.53 4.32 14.13
CA PHE A 647 -11.53 3.67 13.31
C PHE A 647 -11.67 2.14 13.31
N ILE A 648 -12.82 1.65 12.86
CA ILE A 648 -13.04 0.21 12.66
C ILE A 648 -12.28 -0.27 11.40
N ALA A 649 -11.47 -1.30 11.55
CA ALA A 649 -10.57 -1.84 10.53
C ALA A 649 -10.42 -3.37 10.61
N THR A 650 -10.48 -4.02 9.45
CA THR A 650 -10.02 -5.40 9.21
C THR A 650 -8.56 -5.39 8.73
N CYS A 651 -8.28 -4.52 7.75
CA CYS A 651 -6.96 -4.33 7.16
C CYS A 651 -6.50 -2.88 7.40
N PHE A 652 -5.21 -2.72 7.68
CA PHE A 652 -4.56 -1.44 7.96
C PHE A 652 -3.28 -1.33 7.15
N GLN A 653 -3.00 -0.14 6.61
CA GLN A 653 -1.73 0.16 5.96
C GLN A 653 -1.31 1.57 6.33
N TYR A 654 -0.02 1.78 6.54
CA TYR A 654 0.53 3.11 6.77
C TYR A 654 1.57 3.46 5.70
N ARG A 655 1.86 4.75 5.59
CA ARG A 655 2.99 5.25 4.83
C ARG A 655 3.60 6.43 5.57
N VAL A 656 4.89 6.61 5.40
CA VAL A 656 5.64 7.71 6.01
C VAL A 656 6.46 8.45 4.96
N ARG A 657 6.47 9.79 5.03
CA ARG A 657 7.37 10.63 4.24
C ARG A 657 8.49 11.13 5.13
N PHE A 658 9.71 10.77 4.80
CA PHE A 658 10.91 11.27 5.44
C PHE A 658 11.32 12.59 4.79
N LEU A 659 11.63 13.61 5.59
CA LEU A 659 12.07 14.92 5.14
C LEU A 659 13.37 15.28 5.87
N GLN A 660 14.46 15.53 5.13
CA GLN A 660 15.72 15.91 5.79
C GLN A 660 15.65 17.29 6.41
N ASN A 661 14.92 18.24 5.83
CA ASN A 661 14.87 19.61 6.33
C ASN A 661 13.51 20.28 6.07
N GLY A 662 12.44 19.49 6.15
CA GLY A 662 11.07 19.96 5.96
C GLY A 662 10.78 20.35 4.51
N LEU A 663 9.78 21.20 4.32
CA LEU A 663 9.34 21.68 3.00
C LEU A 663 9.65 23.17 2.83
N SER A 664 9.97 23.56 1.60
CA SER A 664 10.02 24.93 1.10
C SER A 664 8.91 25.09 0.05
N GLY A 665 7.73 25.54 0.50
CA GLY A 665 6.50 25.41 -0.29
C GLY A 665 6.04 23.95 -0.36
N GLU A 666 5.85 23.41 -1.57
CA GLU A 666 5.46 22.00 -1.78
C GLU A 666 6.65 21.04 -1.96
N VAL A 667 7.87 21.58 -2.08
CA VAL A 667 9.09 20.81 -2.40
C VAL A 667 9.94 20.63 -1.15
N ALA A 668 10.62 19.49 -1.04
CA ALA A 668 11.56 19.25 0.06
C ALA A 668 12.68 20.30 0.08
N ALA A 669 12.93 20.91 1.24
CA ALA A 669 14.01 21.87 1.39
C ALA A 669 15.37 21.15 1.40
N GLN A 670 16.41 21.85 0.94
CA GLN A 670 17.77 21.32 0.96
C GLN A 670 18.24 21.14 2.42
N PRO A 671 18.94 20.03 2.74
CA PRO A 671 19.48 19.79 4.06
C PRO A 671 20.69 20.66 4.35
N VAL A 672 20.92 20.92 5.64
CA VAL A 672 22.16 21.55 6.12
C VAL A 672 23.28 20.50 6.19
N ASN A 673 22.97 19.29 6.66
CA ASN A 673 23.86 18.13 6.59
C ASN A 673 23.13 16.94 5.94
N PRO A 674 23.51 16.55 4.71
CA PRO A 674 22.85 15.49 3.97
C PRO A 674 23.16 14.07 4.46
N ALA A 675 24.12 13.88 5.37
CA ALA A 675 24.47 12.57 5.94
C ALA A 675 23.48 12.12 7.04
N ILE A 676 22.82 13.07 7.69
CA ILE A 676 21.92 12.83 8.82
C ILE A 676 20.47 12.84 8.33
N THR A 677 19.75 11.73 8.54
CA THR A 677 18.37 11.51 8.09
C THR A 677 17.48 11.11 9.26
N PRO A 678 16.18 11.43 9.23
CA PRO A 678 15.21 10.78 10.10
C PRO A 678 15.20 9.25 9.89
N ARG A 679 14.93 8.52 10.95
CA ARG A 679 14.85 7.04 10.99
C ARG A 679 13.55 6.62 11.66
N LEU A 680 12.84 5.67 11.05
CA LEU A 680 11.67 5.01 11.60
C LEU A 680 12.06 3.59 12.00
N PHE A 681 11.80 3.23 13.25
CA PHE A 681 12.15 1.92 13.80
C PHE A 681 10.92 1.04 14.00
N ARG A 682 9.78 1.64 14.37
CA ARG A 682 8.58 0.89 14.75
C ARG A 682 7.33 1.74 14.65
N VAL A 683 6.20 1.09 14.40
CA VAL A 683 4.83 1.56 14.34
C VAL A 683 3.96 0.52 15.05
N THR A 684 3.26 0.99 16.08
CA THR A 684 2.39 0.17 16.92
C THR A 684 1.00 0.77 16.91
N ILE A 685 -0.02 -0.07 16.79
CA ILE A 685 -1.41 0.34 16.99
C ILE A 685 -1.93 -0.21 18.31
N GLU A 686 -2.77 0.58 18.97
CA GLU A 686 -3.59 0.12 20.08
C GLU A 686 -5.00 -0.14 19.55
N LYS A 687 -5.51 -1.37 19.73
CA LYS A 687 -6.80 -1.78 19.19
C LYS A 687 -7.63 -2.55 20.22
N ILE A 688 -8.94 -2.44 20.11
CA ILE A 688 -9.90 -3.19 20.91
C ILE A 688 -10.89 -3.91 20.01
N LEU A 689 -11.60 -4.90 20.56
CA LEU A 689 -12.80 -5.37 19.86
C LEU A 689 -13.76 -4.18 19.78
N PRO A 690 -14.32 -3.86 18.61
CA PRO A 690 -15.23 -2.73 18.44
C PRO A 690 -16.45 -2.85 19.36
N THR A 691 -16.70 -4.05 19.91
CA THR A 691 -17.84 -4.40 20.77
C THR A 691 -17.43 -5.25 21.98
N GLY A 692 -16.37 -4.88 22.68
CA GLY A 692 -15.86 -5.66 23.82
C GLY A 692 -16.80 -5.82 25.02
N THR A 693 -17.92 -5.07 25.11
CA THR A 693 -18.97 -5.28 26.10
C THR A 693 -20.38 -5.15 25.49
N PRO A 694 -21.36 -5.95 25.95
CA PRO A 694 -22.78 -5.64 25.83
C PRO A 694 -23.08 -4.19 26.24
N ASP A 695 -23.68 -3.41 25.36
CA ASP A 695 -24.01 -2.00 25.61
C ASP A 695 -25.52 -1.82 25.40
N ILE A 696 -26.25 -1.72 26.51
CA ILE A 696 -27.70 -1.46 26.55
C ILE A 696 -27.88 -0.04 27.06
N ARG A 697 -28.55 0.82 26.29
CA ARG A 697 -28.74 2.23 26.66
C ARG A 697 -30.19 2.64 26.73
N LEU A 698 -30.46 3.66 27.53
CA LEU A 698 -31.72 4.40 27.51
C LEU A 698 -31.72 5.34 26.29
N ARG A 699 -32.66 5.12 25.38
CA ARG A 699 -32.83 5.90 24.15
C ARG A 699 -33.80 7.06 24.32
N ASP A 700 -34.90 6.83 25.04
CA ASP A 700 -35.90 7.86 25.38
C ASP A 700 -36.41 7.64 26.79
N PHE A 701 -36.55 8.74 27.54
CA PHE A 701 -37.23 8.78 28.81
C PHE A 701 -37.99 10.10 28.95
N SER A 702 -39.30 10.04 28.84
CA SER A 702 -40.16 11.21 28.79
C SER A 702 -41.51 10.96 29.45
N ALA A 703 -42.09 12.02 30.03
CA ALA A 703 -43.40 12.00 30.65
C ALA A 703 -44.16 13.26 30.23
N GLU A 704 -45.38 13.10 29.73
CA GLU A 704 -46.22 14.24 29.31
C GLU A 704 -47.53 14.23 30.10
N THR A 705 -47.99 15.43 30.46
CA THR A 705 -49.26 15.63 31.16
C THR A 705 -50.26 16.27 30.20
N GLY A 706 -51.44 15.66 30.09
CA GLY A 706 -52.46 16.05 29.12
C GLY A 706 -53.31 17.24 29.57
N VAL A 707 -54.19 17.69 28.67
CA VAL A 707 -55.18 18.74 28.94
C VAL A 707 -56.18 18.25 29.99
N GLY A 708 -55.98 18.64 31.25
CA GLY A 708 -56.69 18.11 32.43
C GLY A 708 -55.79 17.71 33.59
N GLY A 709 -54.46 17.74 33.39
CA GLY A 709 -53.48 17.52 34.44
C GLY A 709 -53.30 16.05 34.84
N ALA A 710 -53.84 15.09 34.07
CA ALA A 710 -53.52 13.68 34.19
C ALA A 710 -52.27 13.33 33.33
N LEU A 711 -51.52 12.30 33.72
CA LEU A 711 -50.38 11.81 32.95
C LEU A 711 -50.87 11.17 31.64
N SER A 712 -50.57 11.78 30.48
CA SER A 712 -51.01 11.29 29.16
C SER A 712 -50.07 10.24 28.59
N SER A 713 -48.75 10.43 28.74
CA SER A 713 -47.74 9.51 28.24
C SER A 713 -46.59 9.35 29.25
N PHE A 714 -46.02 8.14 29.28
CA PHE A 714 -44.81 7.82 30.03
C PHE A 714 -44.00 6.84 29.19
N ASN A 715 -42.92 7.32 28.58
CA ASN A 715 -42.10 6.57 27.64
C ASN A 715 -40.79 6.18 28.31
N VAL A 716 -40.43 4.90 28.22
CA VAL A 716 -39.11 4.38 28.52
C VAL A 716 -38.71 3.53 27.32
N GLU A 717 -37.68 3.92 26.59
CA GLU A 717 -37.16 3.21 25.41
C GLU A 717 -35.71 2.83 25.64
N ILE A 718 -35.36 1.57 25.40
CA ILE A 718 -33.98 1.07 25.51
C ILE A 718 -33.49 0.56 24.15
N ILE A 719 -32.18 0.61 23.91
CA ILE A 719 -31.55 0.12 22.68
C ILE A 719 -30.35 -0.79 23.01
N ASN A 720 -30.21 -1.87 22.25
CA ASN A 720 -29.01 -2.70 22.27
C ASN A 720 -28.03 -2.25 21.18
N LEU A 721 -26.87 -1.74 21.58
CA LEU A 721 -25.78 -1.36 20.69
C LEU A 721 -24.80 -2.52 20.42
N ASN A 722 -24.95 -3.66 21.10
CA ASN A 722 -24.14 -4.84 20.84
C ASN A 722 -24.53 -5.52 19.53
N THR A 723 -23.59 -5.57 18.58
CA THR A 723 -23.77 -6.18 17.24
C THR A 723 -23.97 -7.69 17.24
N ARG A 724 -23.78 -8.36 18.39
CA ARG A 724 -23.98 -9.82 18.57
C ARG A 724 -25.21 -10.18 19.41
N GLY A 725 -25.93 -9.19 19.95
CA GLY A 725 -27.02 -9.44 20.90
C GLY A 725 -26.50 -9.80 22.29
N ILE A 726 -27.38 -9.80 23.29
CA ILE A 726 -26.98 -10.02 24.70
C ILE A 726 -27.35 -11.41 25.23
N ASN A 727 -27.83 -12.30 24.36
CA ASN A 727 -28.45 -13.57 24.75
C ASN A 727 -27.50 -14.59 25.40
N ASN A 728 -26.23 -14.57 24.97
CA ASN A 728 -25.21 -15.53 25.40
C ASN A 728 -24.17 -14.90 26.32
N THR A 729 -24.47 -13.72 26.88
CA THR A 729 -23.53 -13.01 27.75
C THR A 729 -23.47 -13.69 29.10
N LEU A 730 -22.25 -13.98 29.58
CA LEU A 730 -22.04 -14.40 30.96
C LEU A 730 -22.60 -13.33 31.89
N ALA A 731 -23.48 -13.73 32.82
CA ALA A 731 -23.99 -12.81 33.82
C ALA A 731 -22.89 -12.39 34.80
N ALA A 732 -22.92 -11.14 35.27
CA ALA A 732 -21.96 -10.68 36.27
C ALA A 732 -22.26 -11.24 37.68
N ASN A 733 -23.48 -11.77 37.89
CA ASN A 733 -23.90 -12.50 39.09
C ASN A 733 -24.47 -13.89 38.72
N THR A 734 -24.37 -14.86 39.61
CA THR A 734 -24.66 -16.28 39.41
C THR A 734 -26.15 -16.66 39.36
N GLN A 735 -27.08 -15.70 39.54
CA GLN A 735 -28.54 -15.93 39.57
C GLN A 735 -29.27 -15.60 38.25
N ASP A 736 -28.58 -15.64 37.11
CA ASP A 736 -29.18 -15.30 35.82
C ASP A 736 -30.23 -16.32 35.35
N ASN A 737 -31.46 -15.84 35.20
CA ASN A 737 -32.60 -16.60 34.67
C ASN A 737 -32.94 -16.21 33.21
N GLY A 738 -32.02 -15.60 32.47
CA GLY A 738 -32.23 -15.14 31.08
C GLY A 738 -33.00 -13.80 30.98
N THR A 739 -33.07 -13.05 32.08
CA THR A 739 -33.81 -11.78 32.21
C THR A 739 -32.93 -10.75 32.92
N PHE A 740 -32.96 -9.50 32.47
CA PHE A 740 -32.43 -8.34 33.21
C PHE A 740 -33.54 -7.33 33.48
N TRP A 741 -33.31 -6.37 34.38
CA TRP A 741 -34.38 -5.51 34.90
C TRP A 741 -34.18 -4.04 34.57
N VAL A 742 -35.25 -3.37 34.17
CA VAL A 742 -35.35 -1.91 34.09
C VAL A 742 -36.15 -1.42 35.27
N THR A 743 -35.54 -0.63 36.14
CA THR A 743 -36.10 -0.24 37.43
C THR A 743 -36.51 1.24 37.43
N LEU A 744 -37.65 1.53 38.03
CA LEU A 744 -38.16 2.89 38.18
C LEU A 744 -38.02 3.37 39.63
N CYS A 745 -37.20 4.39 39.82
CA CYS A 745 -36.98 5.08 41.08
C CYS A 745 -37.79 6.39 41.07
N THR A 746 -38.68 6.60 42.05
CA THR A 746 -39.56 7.78 42.07
C THR A 746 -39.63 8.42 43.44
N ARG A 747 -39.90 9.74 43.45
CA ARG A 747 -40.32 10.49 44.62
C ARG A 747 -41.51 11.35 44.29
N ARG A 748 -42.39 11.55 45.28
CA ARG A 748 -43.60 12.37 45.19
C ARG A 748 -43.63 13.39 46.33
N THR A 749 -44.09 14.61 46.04
CA THR A 749 -44.57 15.57 47.03
C THR A 749 -46.00 16.01 46.70
N GLU A 750 -46.72 16.55 47.69
CA GLU A 750 -48.04 17.14 47.45
C GLU A 750 -47.93 18.36 46.52
N LEU A 751 -48.98 18.68 45.76
CA LEU A 751 -48.97 19.80 44.79
C LEU A 751 -48.64 21.16 45.44
N ALA A 752 -48.95 21.33 46.72
CA ALA A 752 -48.66 22.54 47.49
C ALA A 752 -47.21 22.60 48.01
N GLN A 753 -46.44 21.50 47.90
CA GLN A 753 -45.05 21.41 48.33
C GLN A 753 -44.12 21.58 47.12
N ALA A 754 -42.86 21.94 47.39
CA ALA A 754 -41.85 22.01 46.34
C ALA A 754 -41.70 20.64 45.64
N PRO A 755 -41.41 20.61 44.32
CA PRO A 755 -41.16 19.37 43.60
C PRO A 755 -40.08 18.53 44.30
N PRO A 756 -40.24 17.20 44.36
CA PRO A 756 -39.21 16.34 44.94
C PRO A 756 -37.94 16.42 44.09
N VAL A 757 -36.79 16.26 44.75
CA VAL A 757 -35.50 16.09 44.06
C VAL A 757 -35.09 14.64 44.16
N LEU A 758 -34.72 14.06 43.01
CA LEU A 758 -33.96 12.82 42.91
C LEU A 758 -32.52 13.19 42.52
N ASP A 759 -31.61 13.07 43.48
CA ASP A 759 -30.17 13.29 43.30
C ASP A 759 -29.35 12.02 43.61
N ALA A 760 -28.04 12.11 43.44
CA ALA A 760 -27.08 11.02 43.70
C ALA A 760 -27.12 10.47 45.14
N SER A 761 -27.67 11.21 46.12
CA SER A 761 -27.83 10.72 47.49
C SER A 761 -29.11 9.89 47.69
N SER A 762 -30.10 10.11 46.83
CA SER A 762 -31.42 9.47 46.88
C SER A 762 -31.58 8.26 45.97
N ILE A 763 -30.66 8.11 45.02
CA ILE A 763 -30.59 7.02 44.06
C ILE A 763 -29.47 6.08 44.51
N PRO A 764 -29.70 4.76 44.56
CA PRO A 764 -28.69 3.80 44.98
C PRO A 764 -27.45 3.87 44.07
N ALA A 765 -26.27 3.72 44.67
CA ALA A 765 -25.07 3.37 43.92
C ALA A 765 -25.26 1.98 43.30
N MET A 766 -24.74 1.80 42.10
CA MET A 766 -24.90 0.58 41.29
C MET A 766 -23.55 -0.15 41.22
N PRO A 767 -23.52 -1.49 41.21
CA PRO A 767 -24.67 -2.39 41.32
C PRO A 767 -25.20 -2.49 42.76
N VAL A 768 -26.51 -2.73 42.87
CA VAL A 768 -27.18 -3.02 44.15
C VAL A 768 -26.98 -4.49 44.49
N ALA A 769 -26.86 -4.81 45.79
CA ALA A 769 -26.76 -6.20 46.22
C ALA A 769 -28.02 -6.99 45.81
N ASP A 770 -27.81 -8.23 45.38
CA ASP A 770 -28.87 -9.09 44.86
C ASP A 770 -30.05 -9.23 45.84
N GLY A 771 -31.27 -9.09 45.33
CA GLY A 771 -32.50 -9.12 46.13
C GLY A 771 -32.75 -7.89 47.02
N GLN A 772 -31.85 -6.90 47.08
CA GLN A 772 -32.15 -5.62 47.73
C GLN A 772 -32.98 -4.72 46.81
N ILE A 773 -34.05 -4.14 47.37
CA ILE A 773 -34.93 -3.18 46.69
C ILE A 773 -34.81 -1.83 47.39
N PRO A 774 -34.06 -0.87 46.83
CA PRO A 774 -33.88 0.46 47.41
C PRO A 774 -35.20 1.22 47.65
N ASP A 775 -35.19 2.18 48.57
CA ASP A 775 -36.42 2.86 49.01
C ASP A 775 -37.12 3.69 47.94
N CYS A 776 -36.37 4.23 46.98
CA CYS A 776 -36.98 4.97 45.88
C CYS A 776 -37.62 4.07 44.81
N VAL A 777 -37.32 2.77 44.80
CA VAL A 777 -37.79 1.85 43.75
C VAL A 777 -39.26 1.52 43.95
N VAL A 778 -40.10 1.90 42.98
CA VAL A 778 -41.55 1.69 43.01
C VAL A 778 -42.02 0.61 42.05
N ALA A 779 -41.26 0.35 40.97
CA ALA A 779 -41.56 -0.71 40.02
C ALA A 779 -40.31 -1.18 39.27
N PHE A 780 -40.37 -2.38 38.72
CA PHE A 780 -39.37 -2.89 37.76
C PHE A 780 -40.05 -3.58 36.58
N TYR A 781 -39.33 -3.66 35.46
CA TYR A 781 -39.73 -4.31 34.22
C TYR A 781 -38.72 -5.39 33.84
N GLY A 782 -39.19 -6.62 33.65
CA GLY A 782 -38.33 -7.74 33.26
C GLY A 782 -38.12 -7.82 31.75
N VAL A 783 -36.90 -7.58 31.28
CA VAL A 783 -36.52 -7.68 29.87
C VAL A 783 -35.84 -9.03 29.63
N LEU A 784 -36.38 -9.84 28.70
CA LEU A 784 -35.72 -11.10 28.33
C LEU A 784 -34.53 -10.81 27.44
N LYS A 785 -33.39 -11.42 27.75
CA LYS A 785 -32.15 -11.22 26.99
C LYS A 785 -32.33 -11.53 25.50
N TYR A 786 -33.24 -12.46 25.15
CA TYR A 786 -33.44 -12.83 23.75
C TYR A 786 -34.19 -11.81 22.93
N GLN A 787 -34.91 -10.90 23.58
CA GLN A 787 -35.60 -9.82 22.90
C GLN A 787 -34.62 -8.70 22.52
N MET A 788 -33.41 -8.70 23.10
CA MET A 788 -32.36 -7.73 22.83
C MET A 788 -31.34 -8.30 21.82
N THR A 789 -31.83 -8.57 20.61
CA THR A 789 -31.00 -8.91 19.43
C THR A 789 -30.15 -7.71 18.99
N PRO A 790 -29.16 -7.88 18.10
CA PRO A 790 -28.37 -6.75 17.60
C PRO A 790 -29.23 -5.58 17.10
N GLY A 791 -28.96 -4.36 17.59
CA GLY A 791 -29.70 -3.15 17.20
C GLY A 791 -31.16 -3.11 17.68
N ALA A 792 -31.60 -4.05 18.52
CA ALA A 792 -32.96 -4.10 19.01
C ALA A 792 -33.30 -2.85 19.82
N VAL A 793 -34.45 -2.27 19.52
CA VAL A 793 -35.04 -1.16 20.26
C VAL A 793 -36.29 -1.65 20.93
N MET A 794 -36.40 -1.42 22.24
CA MET A 794 -37.54 -1.87 23.03
C MET A 794 -38.20 -0.70 23.74
N MET A 795 -39.49 -0.55 23.48
CA MET A 795 -40.33 0.48 24.06
C MET A 795 -41.16 -0.13 25.21
N LEU A 796 -40.87 0.26 26.44
CA LEU A 796 -41.46 -0.28 27.67
C LEU A 796 -42.77 0.46 28.03
N LYS A 797 -43.69 0.55 27.05
CA LYS A 797 -44.99 1.25 27.15
C LYS A 797 -46.09 0.43 27.82
N SER A 798 -47.19 1.08 28.19
CA SER A 798 -48.46 0.44 28.55
C SER A 798 -49.03 -0.44 27.41
N GLY A 799 -49.41 -1.70 27.67
CA GLY A 799 -50.06 -2.57 26.65
C GLY A 799 -49.57 -4.04 26.62
N THR A 800 -49.10 -4.50 25.46
CA THR A 800 -48.47 -5.83 25.23
C THR A 800 -46.98 -5.65 24.93
N ASP A 801 -46.14 -6.63 25.26
CA ASP A 801 -44.72 -6.61 24.88
C ASP A 801 -44.56 -6.76 23.34
N PRO A 802 -43.35 -6.58 22.76
CA PRO A 802 -43.12 -6.70 21.32
C PRO A 802 -43.48 -8.07 20.71
N ALA A 803 -43.64 -9.11 21.54
CA ALA A 803 -44.03 -10.46 21.13
C ALA A 803 -45.54 -10.75 21.38
N GLY A 804 -46.33 -9.75 21.77
CA GLY A 804 -47.76 -9.89 22.04
C GLY A 804 -48.08 -10.50 23.41
N GLY A 805 -47.10 -10.66 24.31
CA GLY A 805 -47.29 -11.11 25.68
C GLY A 805 -47.79 -10.01 26.62
N PRO A 806 -48.35 -10.35 27.80
CA PRO A 806 -48.70 -9.36 28.82
C PRO A 806 -47.46 -8.61 29.31
N GLN A 807 -47.58 -7.29 29.48
CA GLN A 807 -46.52 -6.43 30.01
C GLN A 807 -46.04 -6.89 31.39
N ARG A 808 -44.75 -6.63 31.69
CA ARG A 808 -44.04 -7.19 32.84
C ARG A 808 -43.65 -6.15 33.88
N TRP A 809 -44.38 -5.04 33.93
CA TRP A 809 -44.23 -4.08 35.00
C TRP A 809 -44.76 -4.68 36.30
N ILE A 810 -43.90 -4.73 37.31
CA ILE A 810 -44.24 -5.20 38.65
C ILE A 810 -44.06 -4.04 39.60
N ARG A 811 -45.17 -3.58 40.17
CA ARG A 811 -45.20 -2.57 41.22
C ARG A 811 -44.72 -3.21 42.52
N VAL A 812 -43.68 -2.67 43.15
CA VAL A 812 -43.10 -3.24 44.38
C VAL A 812 -43.43 -2.47 45.65
N ARG A 813 -43.89 -1.22 45.53
CA ARG A 813 -44.29 -0.42 46.68
C ARG A 813 -45.71 0.10 46.54
N ASP A 814 -46.45 0.10 47.64
CA ASP A 814 -47.79 0.67 47.70
C ASP A 814 -47.76 2.21 47.69
N ASP A 815 -48.94 2.82 47.80
CA ASP A 815 -49.14 4.26 47.76
C ASP A 815 -48.51 4.97 48.99
N GLN A 816 -48.19 4.21 50.03
CA GLN A 816 -47.58 4.64 51.27
C GLN A 816 -46.06 4.36 51.31
N GLY A 817 -45.49 3.86 50.21
CA GLY A 817 -44.07 3.55 50.07
C GLY A 817 -43.63 2.24 50.73
N GLN A 818 -44.56 1.41 51.22
CA GLN A 818 -44.25 0.12 51.83
C GLN A 818 -44.10 -0.96 50.77
N LEU A 819 -43.16 -1.89 50.98
CA LEU A 819 -42.98 -3.03 50.09
C LEU A 819 -44.24 -3.91 50.06
N ILE A 820 -44.78 -4.15 48.88
CA ILE A 820 -45.91 -5.05 48.66
C ILE A 820 -45.41 -6.48 48.81
N ARG A 821 -45.80 -7.16 49.89
CA ARG A 821 -45.53 -8.58 50.12
C ARG A 821 -46.81 -9.37 49.98
N ASN A 822 -46.85 -10.30 49.02
CA ASN A 822 -47.99 -11.18 48.81
C ASN A 822 -47.98 -12.34 49.81
N SER A 823 -49.13 -12.98 49.99
CA SER A 823 -49.30 -14.10 50.92
C SER A 823 -48.46 -15.34 50.57
N ASP A 824 -47.98 -15.45 49.34
CA ASP A 824 -47.10 -16.52 48.84
C ASP A 824 -45.60 -16.21 49.01
N GLY A 825 -45.26 -15.07 49.62
CA GLY A 825 -43.89 -14.61 49.81
C GLY A 825 -43.28 -13.87 48.61
N SER A 826 -44.00 -13.75 47.49
CA SER A 826 -43.55 -12.93 46.36
C SER A 826 -43.63 -11.43 46.68
N ILE A 827 -42.74 -10.65 46.07
CA ILE A 827 -42.69 -9.20 46.22
C ILE A 827 -43.27 -8.54 44.97
N GLY A 828 -44.20 -7.62 45.20
CA GLY A 828 -44.80 -6.79 44.17
C GLY A 828 -46.04 -7.38 43.50
N LYS A 829 -46.74 -6.53 42.74
CA LYS A 829 -47.97 -6.86 42.03
C LYS A 829 -47.82 -6.42 40.56
N PRO A 830 -48.15 -7.27 39.58
CA PRO A 830 -48.19 -6.87 38.18
C PRO A 830 -49.16 -5.70 37.95
N ILE A 831 -48.76 -4.74 37.11
CA ILE A 831 -49.60 -3.63 36.65
C ILE A 831 -49.71 -3.67 35.12
N ALA A 832 -50.89 -3.32 34.60
CA ALA A 832 -51.12 -3.33 33.15
C ALA A 832 -50.50 -2.09 32.47
N ASP A 833 -50.35 -1.02 33.24
CA ASP A 833 -49.87 0.27 32.77
C ASP A 833 -48.99 0.95 33.81
N VAL A 834 -47.76 1.33 33.42
CA VAL A 834 -46.81 2.05 34.29
C VAL A 834 -47.38 3.39 34.78
N ARG A 835 -48.34 3.99 34.06
CA ARG A 835 -49.04 5.22 34.46
C ARG A 835 -49.86 5.04 35.75
N GLU A 836 -50.25 3.82 36.11
CA GLU A 836 -50.94 3.53 37.37
C GLU A 836 -50.11 3.94 38.61
N LEU A 837 -48.77 3.96 38.48
CA LEU A 837 -47.85 4.42 39.53
C LEU A 837 -47.99 5.91 39.86
N PHE A 838 -48.54 6.69 38.93
CA PHE A 838 -48.66 8.15 39.02
C PHE A 838 -50.12 8.61 39.15
N SER A 839 -50.94 7.77 39.77
CA SER A 839 -52.39 8.00 39.91
C SER A 839 -52.77 8.97 41.04
N GLN A 840 -51.83 9.42 41.87
CA GLN A 840 -52.08 10.39 42.92
C GLN A 840 -51.75 11.82 42.45
N PRO A 841 -52.57 12.84 42.74
CA PRO A 841 -52.19 14.22 42.43
C PRO A 841 -50.93 14.60 43.21
N GLY A 842 -49.92 15.19 42.57
CA GLY A 842 -48.64 15.49 43.20
C GLY A 842 -47.58 15.96 42.22
N ASN A 843 -46.45 16.44 42.74
CA ASN A 843 -45.23 16.67 41.98
C ASN A 843 -44.37 15.40 42.03
N TYR A 844 -43.90 14.93 40.88
CA TYR A 844 -43.13 13.70 40.73
C TYR A 844 -41.76 13.97 40.14
N ALA A 845 -40.77 13.26 40.66
CA ALA A 845 -39.46 13.06 40.06
C ALA A 845 -39.28 11.56 39.83
N ALA A 846 -38.91 11.16 38.61
CA ALA A 846 -38.71 9.75 38.24
C ALA A 846 -37.35 9.57 37.55
N ALA A 847 -36.65 8.50 37.88
CA ALA A 847 -35.39 8.07 37.28
C ALA A 847 -35.48 6.60 36.86
N VAL A 848 -34.80 6.24 35.76
CA VAL A 848 -34.69 4.87 35.29
C VAL A 848 -33.30 4.32 35.62
N LEU A 849 -33.25 3.10 36.15
CA LEU A 849 -32.03 2.35 36.40
C LEU A 849 -32.06 1.07 35.56
N LEU A 850 -31.12 0.95 34.63
CA LEU A 850 -30.89 -0.24 33.82
C LEU A 850 -30.01 -1.21 34.61
N ASP A 851 -30.44 -2.47 34.62
CA ASP A 851 -29.76 -3.64 35.13
C ASP A 851 -29.11 -3.46 36.52
N MET A 852 -29.91 -3.04 37.51
CA MET A 852 -29.39 -2.69 38.83
C MET A 852 -28.70 -3.80 39.63
N TRP A 853 -28.92 -5.05 39.26
CA TRP A 853 -28.27 -6.22 39.86
C TRP A 853 -27.16 -6.81 38.99
N ASN A 854 -26.83 -6.15 37.86
CA ASN A 854 -25.73 -6.53 36.97
C ASN A 854 -25.90 -7.96 36.39
N TYR A 855 -27.10 -8.28 35.87
CA TYR A 855 -27.38 -9.57 35.24
C TYR A 855 -26.87 -9.64 33.79
N VAL A 856 -26.50 -8.52 33.18
CA VAL A 856 -25.80 -8.40 31.88
C VAL A 856 -24.43 -7.80 32.15
N ALA A 857 -23.37 -8.38 31.57
CA ALA A 857 -22.03 -7.82 31.71
C ALA A 857 -21.89 -6.55 30.84
N GLU A 858 -22.04 -5.35 31.41
CA GLU A 858 -22.03 -4.09 30.66
C GLU A 858 -20.64 -3.39 30.61
N GLY A 859 -19.62 -3.94 31.28
CA GLY A 859 -18.26 -3.40 31.30
C GLY A 859 -18.08 -2.12 32.12
N ALA A 860 -16.91 -1.48 32.03
CA ALA A 860 -16.60 -0.24 32.76
C ALA A 860 -17.44 0.97 32.29
N ALA A 861 -18.00 0.91 31.08
CA ALA A 861 -18.96 1.89 30.57
C ALA A 861 -20.41 1.59 31.02
N GLY A 862 -20.69 0.43 31.61
CA GLY A 862 -22.03 0.04 32.07
C GLY A 862 -22.60 1.00 33.11
N GLU A 863 -21.74 1.66 33.90
CA GLU A 863 -22.16 2.71 34.81
C GLU A 863 -22.73 3.96 34.08
N ALA A 864 -22.43 4.15 32.79
CA ALA A 864 -22.90 5.26 31.95
C ALA A 864 -24.28 5.00 31.31
N ASN A 865 -24.78 3.76 31.31
CA ASN A 865 -26.06 3.40 30.69
C ASN A 865 -27.27 4.09 31.35
N ASN A 866 -27.10 4.54 32.60
CA ASN A 866 -28.08 5.30 33.36
C ASN A 866 -27.99 6.82 33.16
N ARG A 867 -26.96 7.33 32.45
CA ARG A 867 -26.57 8.76 32.43
C ARG A 867 -27.15 9.57 31.26
N GLY A 868 -27.88 8.95 30.34
CA GLY A 868 -28.67 9.67 29.31
C GLY A 868 -27.85 10.55 28.36
N GLU A 869 -26.73 10.03 27.85
CA GLU A 869 -25.79 10.79 27.00
C GLU A 869 -26.30 10.88 25.54
N GLU A 870 -27.23 11.81 25.28
CA GLU A 870 -27.59 12.35 23.96
C GLU A 870 -27.52 13.90 23.97
N PRO A 871 -27.31 14.58 22.83
CA PRO A 871 -26.76 15.95 22.74
C PRO A 871 -27.55 17.11 23.36
N ASN A 872 -28.72 16.85 23.96
CA ASN A 872 -29.66 17.90 24.37
C ASN A 872 -30.08 17.87 25.86
N ALA A 873 -29.51 17.00 26.68
CA ALA A 873 -29.70 17.05 28.13
C ALA A 873 -28.38 17.35 28.82
N ARG A 874 -28.36 18.29 29.77
CA ARG A 874 -27.24 18.49 30.70
C ARG A 874 -27.53 17.79 32.04
N PRO A 875 -27.26 16.49 32.20
CA PRO A 875 -26.85 15.94 33.47
C PRO A 875 -25.32 16.02 33.60
N THR A 876 -24.82 16.36 34.79
CA THR A 876 -23.39 16.18 35.11
C THR A 876 -23.02 14.70 35.02
N ALA A 877 -21.74 14.39 34.84
CA ALA A 877 -21.22 13.03 34.62
C ALA A 877 -21.61 11.98 35.67
N ASP A 878 -22.29 12.33 36.78
CA ASP A 878 -22.65 11.44 37.88
C ASP A 878 -24.17 11.38 38.18
N GLN A 879 -25.05 11.90 37.31
CA GLN A 879 -26.51 11.91 37.56
C GLN A 879 -27.31 11.11 36.52
N PRO A 880 -28.25 10.26 36.95
CA PRO A 880 -29.11 9.53 36.03
C PRO A 880 -30.13 10.44 35.35
N TRP A 881 -30.69 10.01 34.22
CA TRP A 881 -31.76 10.76 33.52
C TRP A 881 -33.01 10.84 34.42
N VAL A 882 -33.29 12.03 34.96
CA VAL A 882 -34.49 12.32 35.76
C VAL A 882 -35.50 13.12 34.94
N VAL A 883 -36.77 12.68 34.95
CA VAL A 883 -37.89 13.46 34.45
C VAL A 883 -38.74 13.97 35.61
N ASN A 884 -39.11 15.25 35.55
CA ASN A 884 -39.97 15.90 36.54
C ASN A 884 -41.30 16.29 35.89
N PHE A 885 -42.41 15.98 36.54
CA PHE A 885 -43.75 16.30 36.05
C PHE A 885 -44.75 16.41 37.21
N SER A 886 -45.89 17.06 36.97
CA SER A 886 -46.92 17.26 38.00
C SER A 886 -48.27 16.70 37.55
N VAL A 887 -48.87 15.86 38.37
CA VAL A 887 -50.23 15.32 38.15
C VAL A 887 -51.22 16.12 38.98
N ARG A 888 -52.19 16.79 38.35
CA ARG A 888 -53.15 17.72 39.00
C ARG A 888 -54.56 17.17 39.16
N SER A 889 -54.93 16.12 38.43
CA SER A 889 -56.21 15.44 38.64
C SER A 889 -56.03 13.93 38.58
N GLN A 890 -56.77 13.23 39.46
CA GLN A 890 -57.10 11.84 39.18
C GLN A 890 -58.19 11.90 38.13
N SER A 891 -57.97 11.35 36.94
CA SER A 891 -59.13 10.98 36.14
C SER A 891 -58.91 9.65 35.45
N GLN A 892 -59.94 8.83 35.63
CA GLN A 892 -60.26 7.57 34.99
C GLN A 892 -59.27 7.17 33.90
N VAL A 893 -58.59 6.04 34.12
CA VAL A 893 -58.01 5.23 33.05
C VAL A 893 -59.13 4.97 32.06
N ASN A 894 -59.24 5.81 31.03
CA ASN A 894 -60.11 5.56 29.90
C ASN A 894 -59.46 4.42 29.13
N LEU A 895 -59.72 3.20 29.59
CA LEU A 895 -59.56 2.01 28.77
C LEU A 895 -60.34 2.28 27.48
N PRO A 896 -59.74 2.12 26.29
CA PRO A 896 -60.52 2.14 25.06
C PRO A 896 -61.54 1.00 25.13
N LEU A 897 -62.81 1.37 25.32
CA LEU A 897 -63.95 0.47 25.15
C LEU A 897 -64.00 0.06 23.67
N LEU A 898 -63.42 -1.10 23.35
CA LEU A 898 -63.79 -1.86 22.16
C LEU A 898 -65.25 -2.30 22.33
N ARG A 899 -66.17 -1.63 21.61
CA ARG A 899 -67.54 -2.12 21.44
C ARG A 899 -67.56 -3.15 20.31
N ARG A 900 -67.84 -4.39 20.72
CA ARG A 900 -68.19 -5.62 19.98
C ARG A 900 -67.27 -6.05 18.84
#